data_AF-D0Z4H3-F1
#
_entry.id   AF-D0Z4H3-F1
#
_cell.length_a   1.000
_cell.length_b   1.000
_cell.length_c   1.000
_cell.angle_alpha   90.00
_cell.angle_beta   90.00
_cell.angle_gamma   90.00
#
_symmetry.space_group_name_H-M   'P 1'
#
loop_
_entity.id
_entity.type
_entity.pdbx_description
1 polymer ?
#
loop_
_entity_poly.entity_id
_entity_poly.type
_entity_poly.pdbx_seq_one_letter_code
_entity_poly.pdbx_strand_id
1 'polypeptide(L)'
;MRIHTSALLIILGFILFADLFTERVISERVIVVDQQLMSDEFFHNELNVHYSISSISDFIIYLNTHSKFDSVDYFSHGRSGEIRFGRDTITLNNIYSYQTEIQQLGKVLGVDSTLNLLACDLGKTEDGKKLLAIFAQLAGITVYASDDKTGSLELNGDWDLELVYGEPDEKFIPLDLYVDYSGILADTDGDGVDDAIDIDDDNDGILDTDEIVCEVDVPLDLSGITAGSPDESNTPLLTTMFDGVLSGTSTGSPAGTNTGQIRLSVAGGVGEQMVYTITFADPVKLILSQSDSFSWFDSSDEWSVSVTGAILSVYNPAITHARLGGTSPELQNIVGDNTSSVSFQPLATGGHIPAVDSQWSITSSDFVSSVTLTYSNSTAPTNSSPIKLRTTCVSDDVDNDGIYNHIDLDADGDGIPDNIEAQTTIGYVASNTDSIATYTANNGINSAYLGGLTPVNTDGTDEPDFRDLNSDNQGANDTTEAGLTLLGLVGVNGLHGNLESSDDYLDANGIFDNTQTDNFPDPDNDVTGYGDIEFRDVVVSCDISGLAGATTKTATEFVTISGTPLRIDHIASGGNGVGYNGGRQSYQYTSYSCGGTFPFMHVNDGSNGEYCNYKDYLVSNVTGSGSTVDPYVIWSSRYWDRDGNNLFDNSDIRIVTKITYTNGDEFFDQQYCVDSADGLNSSSIGLAQGFDTYLNGGDQGAAFTIPYNTANYQPASPPYSLVGVTKNYTINDQFMGYLELDRSWDRYFSGQYSTMIGTNLNSSPFLLDNTLDTNTGTDNGIGVQWGLGVINDASIHSVRLLFSSLGGAIFQANDYDLGDAPDTSTGTASGDYQTLYDNGGAGHAFNDTDGDSQNDIVLGLLWDNDDGNLHNIAATADDLDSSDDEDGVIWTDSFIRGGSADTSITITKDPESTLVGLRLYAWADWNQDGDWDDANEQAIIDTSANTGTQNYTITIPAAASLGNTYLRVRV
;
A
#
# COMPACT_ATOMS: atom_id res chain seq x y z
N MET A 1 21.30 20.87 107.43
CA MET A 1 21.70 22.09 108.19
C MET A 1 21.74 23.26 107.20
N ARG A 2 20.80 24.20 107.34
CA ARG A 2 20.78 25.61 106.88
C ARG A 2 21.35 26.02 105.49
N ILE A 3 20.43 26.26 104.54
CA ILE A 3 19.95 27.57 104.01
C ILE A 3 20.94 28.58 103.34
N HIS A 4 20.52 29.00 102.11
CA HIS A 4 20.73 30.27 101.34
C HIS A 4 22.14 30.56 100.78
N THR A 5 22.37 31.09 99.56
CA THR A 5 21.64 31.98 98.62
C THR A 5 22.25 31.82 97.22
N SER A 6 21.44 31.87 96.13
CA SER A 6 21.72 32.49 94.81
C SER A 6 20.99 31.77 93.67
N ALA A 7 19.74 32.15 93.40
CA ALA A 7 19.05 31.85 92.13
C ALA A 7 17.73 32.65 92.06
N LEU A 8 17.82 33.98 92.02
CA LEU A 8 16.65 34.82 91.72
C LEU A 8 17.11 36.16 91.13
N LEU A 9 17.70 36.13 89.94
CA LEU A 9 17.84 37.32 89.07
C LEU A 9 18.06 36.98 87.59
N ILE A 10 17.52 35.86 87.08
CA ILE A 10 17.61 35.47 85.65
C ILE A 10 16.27 34.89 85.15
N ILE A 11 15.14 35.52 85.47
CA ILE A 11 13.82 35.15 84.89
C ILE A 11 12.99 36.42 84.56
N LEU A 12 13.65 37.50 84.12
CA LEU A 12 12.94 38.65 83.55
C LEU A 12 13.64 39.27 82.32
N GLY A 13 14.70 38.64 81.82
CA GLY A 13 15.44 39.05 80.62
C GLY A 13 15.31 38.09 79.43
N PHE A 14 14.55 36.99 79.57
CA PHE A 14 14.39 35.97 78.53
C PHE A 14 13.04 36.01 77.80
N ILE A 15 12.16 36.97 78.14
CA ILE A 15 10.85 37.15 77.48
C ILE A 15 10.84 38.40 76.58
N LEU A 16 11.98 39.07 76.39
CA LEU A 16 12.10 40.23 75.50
C LEU A 16 13.25 40.12 74.48
N PHE A 17 13.82 38.92 74.32
CA PHE A 17 14.87 38.63 73.33
C PHE A 17 14.61 37.33 72.54
N ALA A 18 13.41 36.74 72.66
CA ALA A 18 12.98 35.59 71.86
C ALA A 18 12.07 35.98 70.66
N ASP A 19 11.62 37.23 70.58
CA ASP A 19 10.78 37.75 69.47
C ASP A 19 11.60 38.54 68.42
N LEU A 20 12.91 38.29 68.29
CA LEU A 20 13.74 38.97 67.28
C LEU A 20 14.58 38.04 66.38
N PHE A 21 14.35 36.72 66.41
CA PHE A 21 14.97 35.78 65.46
C PHE A 21 13.99 34.67 65.03
N THR A 22 12.78 35.08 64.65
CA THR A 22 11.93 34.31 63.75
C THR A 22 11.37 35.26 62.68
N GLU A 23 12.26 35.94 61.97
CA GLU A 23 12.02 36.12 60.53
C GLU A 23 12.48 34.81 59.89
N ARG A 24 11.54 33.86 59.79
CA ARG A 24 11.62 32.84 58.75
C ARG A 24 11.46 33.65 57.47
N VAL A 25 12.54 33.81 56.70
CA VAL A 25 12.48 34.37 55.35
C VAL A 25 11.37 33.62 54.64
N ILE A 26 10.32 34.33 54.26
CA ILE A 26 9.32 33.78 53.35
C ILE A 26 10.08 33.70 52.02
N SER A 27 10.29 32.49 51.50
CA SER A 27 10.75 32.31 50.12
C SER A 27 9.80 33.10 49.22
N GLU A 28 10.30 34.10 48.47
CA GLU A 28 9.49 34.81 47.47
C GLU A 28 9.33 33.88 46.25
N ARG A 29 8.32 33.01 46.29
CA ARG A 29 7.93 32.10 45.20
C ARG A 29 6.81 32.72 44.37
N VAL A 30 6.89 32.63 43.04
CA VAL A 30 5.86 33.14 42.11
C VAL A 30 5.40 32.07 41.14
N ILE A 31 4.10 32.08 40.84
CA ILE A 31 3.46 31.17 39.89
C ILE A 31 3.21 31.93 38.59
N VAL A 32 3.75 31.41 37.50
CA VAL A 32 3.61 31.95 36.15
C VAL A 32 3.01 30.86 35.28
N VAL A 33 2.02 31.22 34.48
CA VAL A 33 1.26 30.27 33.65
C VAL A 33 1.37 30.72 32.19
N ASP A 34 1.69 29.78 31.31
CA ASP A 34 1.64 30.01 29.87
C ASP A 34 0.22 30.39 29.46
N GLN A 35 0.08 31.35 28.53
CA GLN A 35 -1.24 31.75 28.03
C GLN A 35 -2.01 30.58 27.40
N GLN A 36 -1.33 29.56 26.86
CA GLN A 36 -1.97 28.39 26.25
C GLN A 36 -2.79 27.59 27.28
N LEU A 37 -2.29 27.45 28.52
CA LEU A 37 -3.00 26.75 29.61
C LEU A 37 -4.21 27.52 30.18
N MET A 38 -4.44 28.77 29.76
CA MET A 38 -5.51 29.60 30.33
C MET A 38 -6.92 29.22 29.83
N SER A 39 -7.03 28.29 28.88
CA SER A 39 -8.26 27.65 28.43
C SER A 39 -8.84 26.72 29.50
N ASP A 40 -7.97 26.05 30.27
CA ASP A 40 -8.34 25.11 31.32
C ASP A 40 -8.91 25.83 32.56
N GLU A 41 -9.96 25.24 33.14
CA GLU A 41 -10.72 25.83 34.24
C GLU A 41 -9.88 25.98 35.52
N PHE A 42 -8.96 25.07 35.79
CA PHE A 42 -8.06 25.13 36.95
C PHE A 42 -7.18 26.38 36.88
N PHE A 43 -6.51 26.61 35.75
CA PHE A 43 -5.64 27.79 35.58
C PHE A 43 -6.43 29.09 35.49
N HIS A 44 -7.64 29.07 34.94
CA HIS A 44 -8.50 30.25 34.83
C HIS A 44 -9.18 30.66 36.15
N ASN A 45 -9.74 29.71 36.90
CA ASN A 45 -10.66 29.96 38.02
C ASN A 45 -10.14 29.49 39.39
N GLU A 46 -9.36 28.41 39.45
CA GLU A 46 -9.01 27.76 40.72
C GLU A 46 -7.64 28.24 41.24
N LEU A 47 -6.67 28.42 40.33
CA LEU A 47 -5.35 28.97 40.61
C LEU A 47 -5.40 30.52 40.74
N ASN A 48 -6.01 31.01 41.81
CA ASN A 48 -6.35 32.44 41.97
C ASN A 48 -5.17 33.43 42.14
N VAL A 49 -3.93 32.96 42.20
CA VAL A 49 -2.72 33.79 42.35
C VAL A 49 -1.64 33.32 41.38
N HIS A 50 -1.77 33.72 40.12
CA HIS A 50 -0.77 33.49 39.07
C HIS A 50 -0.59 34.75 38.21
N TYR A 51 0.42 34.73 37.35
CA TYR A 51 0.60 35.70 36.27
C TYR A 51 0.68 34.97 34.93
N SER A 52 -0.15 35.35 33.96
CA SER A 52 -0.08 34.77 32.61
C SER A 52 0.89 35.53 31.72
N ILE A 53 1.65 34.81 30.90
CA ILE A 53 2.59 35.37 29.92
C ILE A 53 2.26 34.89 28.50
N SER A 54 2.65 35.68 27.49
CA SER A 54 2.46 35.30 26.08
C SER A 54 3.77 35.18 25.28
N SER A 55 4.91 35.44 25.92
CA SER A 55 6.25 35.39 25.33
C SER A 55 7.33 35.37 26.43
N ILE A 56 8.55 34.93 26.11
CA ILE A 56 9.69 35.04 27.06
C ILE A 56 10.01 36.50 27.39
N SER A 57 9.74 37.42 26.45
CA SER A 57 9.90 38.86 26.66
C SER A 57 8.91 39.40 27.69
N ASP A 58 7.64 38.97 27.64
CA ASP A 58 6.63 39.37 28.63
C ASP A 58 7.01 38.85 30.02
N PHE A 59 7.52 37.63 30.09
CA PHE A 59 8.01 37.03 31.33
C PHE A 59 9.15 37.86 31.95
N ILE A 60 10.14 38.26 31.15
CA ILE A 60 11.24 39.12 31.59
C ILE A 60 10.73 40.49 32.05
N ILE A 61 9.75 41.07 31.36
CA ILE A 61 9.14 42.36 31.75
C ILE A 61 8.46 42.25 33.11
N TYR A 62 7.70 41.17 33.33
CA TYR A 62 7.04 40.91 34.60
C TYR A 62 8.04 40.83 35.75
N LEU A 63 9.07 39.99 35.61
CA LEU A 63 10.09 39.82 36.65
C LEU A 63 10.86 41.13 36.95
N ASN A 64 11.07 42.00 35.96
CA ASN A 64 11.73 43.31 36.15
C ASN A 64 10.89 44.33 36.93
N THR A 65 9.58 44.17 36.96
CA THR A 65 8.64 45.13 37.57
C THR A 65 8.21 44.75 38.98
N HIS A 66 8.63 43.58 39.45
CA HIS A 66 8.29 43.02 40.77
C HIS A 66 9.55 42.84 41.64
N SER A 67 9.36 42.45 42.91
CA SER A 67 10.47 42.09 43.80
C SER A 67 11.19 40.84 43.30
N LYS A 68 12.43 40.63 43.75
CA LYS A 68 13.22 39.47 43.31
C LYS A 68 12.66 38.19 43.92
N PHE A 69 12.33 37.23 43.06
CA PHE A 69 11.86 35.92 43.46
C PHE A 69 13.02 34.94 43.63
N ASP A 70 12.93 34.13 44.69
CA ASP A 70 13.88 33.05 44.95
C ASP A 70 13.53 31.81 44.12
N SER A 71 12.25 31.63 43.78
CA SER A 71 11.72 30.50 43.01
C SER A 71 10.61 30.93 42.07
N VAL A 72 10.65 30.46 40.82
CA VAL A 72 9.55 30.62 39.87
C VAL A 72 9.01 29.24 39.50
N ASP A 73 7.70 29.07 39.58
CA ASP A 73 6.99 27.93 39.03
C ASP A 73 6.35 28.36 37.72
N TYR A 74 6.80 27.77 36.63
CA TYR A 74 6.37 28.09 35.28
C TYR A 74 5.59 26.92 34.69
N PHE A 75 4.29 27.08 34.52
CA PHE A 75 3.40 26.07 33.92
C PHE A 75 3.32 26.28 32.41
N SER A 76 3.55 25.22 31.64
CA SER A 76 3.28 25.16 30.19
C SER A 76 2.98 23.71 29.80
N HIS A 77 2.41 23.48 28.62
CA HIS A 77 2.52 22.15 28.00
C HIS A 77 3.99 21.80 27.75
N GLY A 78 4.28 20.51 27.64
CA GLY A 78 5.63 20.02 27.43
C GLY A 78 5.72 18.88 26.45
N ARG A 79 6.76 18.94 25.62
CA ARG A 79 7.24 17.86 24.76
C ARG A 79 8.76 17.81 24.87
N SER A 80 9.34 16.63 24.74
CA SER A 80 10.80 16.48 24.85
C SER A 80 11.54 17.25 23.75
N GLY A 81 12.56 18.03 24.13
CA GLY A 81 13.36 18.78 23.16
C GLY A 81 12.87 20.20 22.88
N GLU A 82 11.86 20.69 23.60
CA GLU A 82 11.34 22.05 23.49
C GLU A 82 11.21 22.73 24.87
N ILE A 83 11.30 24.06 24.93
CA ILE A 83 10.91 24.87 26.10
C ILE A 83 10.01 26.00 25.59
N ARG A 84 8.75 26.02 26.01
CA ARG A 84 7.73 26.97 25.53
C ARG A 84 7.58 28.15 26.48
N PHE A 85 7.56 29.37 25.93
CA PHE A 85 7.17 30.60 26.63
C PHE A 85 6.14 31.36 25.80
N GLY A 86 4.87 31.02 25.96
CA GLY A 86 3.78 31.45 25.09
C GLY A 86 4.08 31.08 23.64
N ARG A 87 4.10 32.07 22.76
CA ARG A 87 4.43 31.87 21.34
C ARG A 87 5.91 31.59 21.03
N ASP A 88 6.80 31.67 22.02
CA ASP A 88 8.24 31.46 21.82
C ASP A 88 8.62 30.02 22.19
N THR A 89 8.93 29.19 21.19
CA THR A 89 9.43 27.82 21.39
C THR A 89 10.94 27.75 21.21
N ILE A 90 11.65 27.32 22.26
CA ILE A 90 13.10 27.22 22.28
C ILE A 90 13.50 25.76 22.10
N THR A 91 14.31 25.47 21.08
CA THR A 91 14.81 24.12 20.73
C THR A 91 16.33 24.14 20.58
N LEU A 92 16.98 22.97 20.45
CA LEU A 92 18.43 22.90 20.24
C LEU A 92 18.90 23.66 18.98
N ASN A 93 18.04 23.74 17.97
CA ASN A 93 18.33 24.40 16.70
C ASN A 93 18.33 25.93 16.80
N ASN A 94 17.53 26.50 17.72
CA ASN A 94 17.29 27.94 17.80
C ASN A 94 17.74 28.60 19.12
N ILE A 95 18.18 27.83 20.13
CA ILE A 95 18.47 28.34 21.48
C ILE A 95 19.46 29.52 21.53
N TYR A 96 20.44 29.55 20.62
CA TYR A 96 21.40 30.66 20.54
C TYR A 96 20.81 31.96 19.97
N SER A 97 19.69 31.88 19.24
CA SER A 97 18.92 33.05 18.82
C SER A 97 18.24 33.73 20.01
N TYR A 98 17.81 32.96 21.01
CA TYR A 98 17.21 33.42 22.27
C TYR A 98 18.24 33.72 23.37
N GLN A 99 19.54 33.62 23.07
CA GLN A 99 20.60 33.76 24.08
C GLN A 99 20.51 35.08 24.87
N THR A 100 20.12 36.18 24.22
CA THR A 100 20.06 37.50 24.88
C THR A 100 18.92 37.55 25.90
N GLU A 101 17.76 37.01 25.54
CA GLU A 101 16.56 36.89 26.35
C GLU A 101 16.80 35.94 27.52
N ILE A 102 17.36 34.75 27.28
CA ILE A 102 17.68 33.75 28.30
C ILE A 102 18.69 34.33 29.32
N GLN A 103 19.73 35.03 28.87
CA GLN A 103 20.69 35.71 29.75
C GLN A 103 20.05 36.85 30.55
N GLN A 104 19.09 37.56 29.96
CA GLN A 104 18.34 38.60 30.66
C GLN A 104 17.42 38.00 31.71
N LEU A 105 16.71 36.92 31.40
CA LEU A 105 15.86 36.17 32.32
C LEU A 105 16.64 35.79 33.58
N GLY A 106 17.78 35.10 33.41
CA GLY A 106 18.60 34.70 34.55
C GLY A 106 19.23 35.87 35.31
N LYS A 107 19.56 36.99 34.64
CA LYS A 107 20.03 38.21 35.31
C LYS A 107 18.96 38.86 36.18
N VAL A 108 17.70 38.83 35.75
CA VAL A 108 16.57 39.44 36.47
C VAL A 108 16.25 38.63 37.73
N LEU A 109 16.16 37.30 37.59
CA LEU A 109 15.99 36.36 38.69
C LEU A 109 17.18 36.48 39.67
N GLY A 110 18.38 36.22 39.18
CA GLY A 110 19.60 36.18 39.97
C GLY A 110 20.18 34.78 40.02
N VAL A 111 21.48 34.68 40.31
CA VAL A 111 22.25 33.43 40.21
C VAL A 111 21.85 32.35 41.23
N ASP A 112 21.21 32.75 42.33
CA ASP A 112 20.74 31.86 43.39
C ASP A 112 19.22 31.55 43.23
N SER A 113 18.59 32.02 42.15
CA SER A 113 17.17 31.77 41.90
C SER A 113 16.96 30.44 41.18
N THR A 114 15.79 29.84 41.43
CA THR A 114 15.37 28.60 40.80
C THR A 114 14.21 28.86 39.82
N LEU A 115 14.28 28.25 38.63
CA LEU A 115 13.18 28.17 37.67
C LEU A 115 12.71 26.71 37.57
N ASN A 116 11.47 26.45 37.99
CA ASN A 116 10.83 25.15 37.90
C ASN A 116 9.95 25.17 36.66
N LEU A 117 10.32 24.41 35.63
CA LEU A 117 9.52 24.22 34.42
C LEU A 117 8.58 23.05 34.67
N LEU A 118 7.29 23.34 34.89
CA LEU A 118 6.24 22.36 35.07
C LEU A 118 5.58 22.12 33.72
N ALA A 119 6.01 21.06 33.03
CA ALA A 119 5.59 20.70 31.69
C ALA A 119 6.00 19.24 31.42
N CYS A 120 5.16 18.49 30.71
CA CYS A 120 5.43 17.06 30.43
C CYS A 120 6.71 16.83 29.62
N ASP A 121 7.42 15.76 29.93
CA ASP A 121 8.40 15.09 29.07
C ASP A 121 9.59 15.95 28.57
N LEU A 122 9.83 17.17 29.11
CA LEU A 122 10.82 18.12 28.58
C LEU A 122 12.23 17.51 28.40
N GLY A 123 12.62 16.60 29.29
CA GLY A 123 13.89 15.90 29.25
C GLY A 123 13.79 14.39 29.03
N LYS A 124 12.69 13.86 28.49
CA LYS A 124 12.50 12.42 28.22
C LYS A 124 13.59 11.88 27.29
N THR A 125 13.93 12.63 26.24
CA THR A 125 14.98 12.27 25.27
C THR A 125 16.33 12.89 25.59
N GLU A 126 17.40 12.33 25.04
CA GLU A 126 18.76 12.85 25.22
C GLU A 126 18.93 14.27 24.65
N ASP A 127 18.14 14.64 23.64
CA ASP A 127 18.16 15.99 23.08
C ASP A 127 17.42 17.00 23.97
N GLY A 128 16.31 16.60 24.62
CA GLY A 128 15.66 17.37 25.69
C GLY A 128 16.58 17.66 26.86
N LYS A 129 17.31 16.65 27.35
CA LYS A 129 18.32 16.82 28.41
C LYS A 129 19.42 17.80 28.03
N LYS A 130 19.93 17.73 26.79
CA LYS A 130 20.93 18.69 26.28
C LYS A 130 20.37 20.11 26.21
N LEU A 131 19.13 20.28 25.75
CA LEU A 131 18.48 21.58 25.65
C LEU A 131 18.39 22.24 27.03
N LEU A 132 17.86 21.53 28.02
CA LEU A 132 17.72 21.99 29.41
C LEU A 132 19.08 22.38 30.01
N ALA A 133 20.13 21.58 29.76
CA ALA A 133 21.48 21.87 30.21
C ALA A 133 22.05 23.17 29.59
N ILE A 134 21.87 23.38 28.28
CA ILE A 134 22.33 24.61 27.60
C ILE A 134 21.51 25.81 28.10
N PHE A 135 20.19 25.66 28.25
CA PHE A 135 19.32 26.72 28.74
C PHE A 135 19.73 27.20 30.14
N ALA A 136 19.92 26.27 31.08
CA ALA A 136 20.39 26.57 32.44
C ALA A 136 21.77 27.24 32.42
N GLN A 137 22.69 26.79 31.56
CA GLN A 137 24.01 27.39 31.39
C GLN A 137 23.94 28.83 30.86
N LEU A 138 23.08 29.10 29.87
CA LEU A 138 22.91 30.43 29.28
C LEU A 138 22.21 31.38 30.25
N ALA A 139 21.21 30.92 30.98
CA ALA A 139 20.51 31.71 31.99
C ALA A 139 21.40 31.99 33.20
N GLY A 140 22.25 31.04 33.59
CA GLY A 140 23.09 31.15 34.79
C GLY A 140 22.30 31.06 36.08
N ILE A 141 21.24 30.24 36.08
CA ILE A 141 20.34 29.95 37.21
C ILE A 141 20.16 28.43 37.32
N THR A 142 19.54 27.97 38.41
CA THR A 142 19.14 26.56 38.55
C THR A 142 17.79 26.33 37.87
N VAL A 143 17.70 25.28 37.05
CA VAL A 143 16.49 24.88 36.33
C VAL A 143 16.11 23.47 36.76
N TYR A 144 14.85 23.30 37.19
CA TYR A 144 14.20 22.02 37.37
C TYR A 144 13.23 21.76 36.22
N ALA A 145 13.15 20.52 35.77
CA ALA A 145 12.24 20.04 34.74
C ALA A 145 11.96 18.55 34.97
N SER A 146 10.91 18.04 34.34
CA SER A 146 10.57 16.63 34.38
C SER A 146 11.05 15.89 33.11
N ASP A 147 11.28 14.58 33.24
CA ASP A 147 11.49 13.65 32.13
C ASP A 147 10.30 12.69 31.89
N ASP A 148 9.18 12.96 32.54
CA ASP A 148 7.89 12.25 32.45
C ASP A 148 6.68 13.22 32.46
N LYS A 149 5.45 12.69 32.56
CA LYS A 149 4.24 13.51 32.55
C LYS A 149 4.20 14.38 33.82
N THR A 150 4.05 15.70 33.68
CA THR A 150 3.87 16.61 34.82
C THR A 150 2.40 16.95 35.00
N GLY A 151 1.84 16.71 36.19
CA GLY A 151 0.45 17.06 36.50
C GLY A 151 -0.25 16.07 37.41
N SER A 152 -1.50 15.74 37.07
CA SER A 152 -2.37 14.88 37.85
C SER A 152 -1.80 13.47 37.99
N LEU A 153 -1.70 13.03 39.25
CA LEU A 153 -1.42 11.64 39.61
C LEU A 153 -2.45 10.67 39.02
N GLU A 154 -3.67 11.16 38.72
CA GLU A 154 -4.75 10.36 38.14
C GLU A 154 -4.57 10.09 36.64
N LEU A 155 -3.63 10.76 35.96
CA LEU A 155 -3.31 10.62 34.53
C LEU A 155 -1.83 10.23 34.33
N ASN A 156 -1.25 9.56 35.32
CA ASN A 156 0.14 9.11 35.32
C ASN A 156 1.19 10.22 35.32
N GLY A 157 0.78 11.46 35.58
CA GLY A 157 1.70 12.54 35.84
C GLY A 157 2.11 12.60 37.29
N ASP A 158 3.18 13.32 37.59
CA ASP A 158 3.43 13.76 38.94
C ASP A 158 3.93 15.21 38.96
N TRP A 159 4.21 15.71 40.16
CA TRP A 159 4.75 17.05 40.36
C TRP A 159 6.21 16.99 40.80
N ASP A 160 6.86 15.83 40.70
CA ASP A 160 8.29 15.75 40.83
C ASP A 160 8.95 16.33 39.56
N LEU A 161 10.14 16.88 39.74
CA LEU A 161 10.96 17.40 38.66
C LEU A 161 12.33 16.73 38.82
N GLU A 162 12.52 15.65 38.07
CA GLU A 162 13.58 14.64 38.21
C GLU A 162 14.92 15.21 37.76
N LEU A 163 14.87 16.17 36.84
CA LEU A 163 16.02 16.77 36.21
C LEU A 163 16.36 18.11 36.85
N VAL A 164 17.65 18.29 37.12
CA VAL A 164 18.20 19.55 37.64
C VAL A 164 19.50 19.92 36.94
N TYR A 165 19.56 21.18 36.52
CA TYR A 165 20.73 21.76 35.86
C TYR A 165 21.09 23.08 36.54
N GLY A 166 22.36 23.26 36.90
CA GLY A 166 22.83 24.44 37.67
C GLY A 166 23.45 24.05 39.01
N GLU A 167 23.40 24.95 40.00
CA GLU A 167 23.87 24.72 41.36
C GLU A 167 22.63 24.59 42.28
N PRO A 168 22.17 23.35 42.59
CA PRO A 168 20.91 23.15 43.29
C PRO A 168 20.98 23.56 44.75
N ASP A 169 20.05 24.43 45.18
CA ASP A 169 19.94 24.89 46.57
C ASP A 169 18.88 24.11 47.38
N GLU A 170 17.71 23.76 46.81
CA GLU A 170 16.65 22.95 47.45
C GLU A 170 15.87 22.11 46.40
N LYS A 171 15.31 20.93 46.77
CA LYS A 171 14.43 20.11 45.89
C LYS A 171 13.14 20.88 45.62
N PHE A 172 12.59 20.79 44.40
CA PHE A 172 11.24 21.25 44.12
C PHE A 172 10.22 20.56 45.04
N ILE A 173 9.27 21.34 45.53
CA ILE A 173 8.13 20.88 46.34
C ILE A 173 6.89 21.55 45.76
N PRO A 174 5.90 20.83 45.21
CA PRO A 174 4.68 21.45 44.68
C PRO A 174 3.88 22.17 45.77
N LEU A 175 3.10 23.17 45.38
CA LEU A 175 2.14 23.79 46.31
C LEU A 175 0.93 22.85 46.49
N ASP A 176 0.31 22.88 47.68
CA ASP A 176 -0.86 22.06 48.00
C ASP A 176 -2.04 22.26 47.04
N LEU A 177 -2.07 23.34 46.24
CA LEU A 177 -3.11 23.60 45.24
C LEU A 177 -2.83 22.92 43.89
N TYR A 178 -1.59 22.52 43.60
CA TYR A 178 -1.24 21.88 42.32
C TYR A 178 -1.86 20.49 42.20
N VAL A 179 -2.03 19.81 43.33
CA VAL A 179 -2.69 18.49 43.39
C VAL A 179 -4.19 18.54 43.03
N ASP A 180 -4.79 19.73 42.96
CA ASP A 180 -6.19 19.90 42.55
C ASP A 180 -6.33 20.01 41.01
N TYR A 181 -5.23 20.18 40.25
CA TYR A 181 -5.26 20.12 38.79
C TYR A 181 -5.45 18.67 38.34
N SER A 182 -6.53 18.41 37.61
CA SER A 182 -6.94 17.07 37.18
C SER A 182 -6.32 16.62 35.86
N GLY A 183 -5.68 17.52 35.10
CA GLY A 183 -5.05 17.24 33.80
C GLY A 183 -3.57 16.87 33.89
N ILE A 184 -2.99 16.52 32.75
CA ILE A 184 -1.53 16.46 32.52
C ILE A 184 -1.18 17.54 31.54
N LEU A 185 0.02 18.09 31.64
CA LEU A 185 0.48 19.17 30.77
C LEU A 185 1.01 18.62 29.42
N ALA A 186 0.26 17.70 28.80
CA ALA A 186 0.48 17.08 27.48
C ALA A 186 -0.42 17.73 26.41
N ASP A 187 -0.03 17.58 25.15
CA ASP A 187 -0.56 18.24 23.93
C ASP A 187 0.24 17.60 22.77
N THR A 188 -0.17 16.39 22.39
CA THR A 188 0.62 15.46 21.54
C THR A 188 0.87 16.04 20.14
N ASP A 189 -0.18 16.54 19.50
CA ASP A 189 -0.15 17.17 18.19
C ASP A 189 0.27 18.66 18.20
N GLY A 190 0.23 19.32 19.36
CA GLY A 190 0.66 20.70 19.51
C GLY A 190 -0.41 21.74 19.14
N ASP A 191 -1.67 21.34 19.02
CA ASP A 191 -2.77 22.20 18.60
C ASP A 191 -3.30 23.10 19.75
N GLY A 192 -2.89 22.81 20.98
CA GLY A 192 -3.23 23.53 22.21
C GLY A 192 -4.52 23.08 22.88
N VAL A 193 -5.00 21.87 22.57
CA VAL A 193 -5.99 21.11 23.31
C VAL A 193 -5.27 19.95 24.02
N ASP A 194 -5.61 19.72 25.29
CA ASP A 194 -5.00 18.65 26.07
C ASP A 194 -5.51 17.29 25.57
N ASP A 195 -4.64 16.28 25.39
CA ASP A 195 -4.99 14.90 24.98
C ASP A 195 -6.15 14.27 25.81
N ALA A 196 -6.37 14.75 27.04
CA ALA A 196 -7.47 14.27 27.88
C ALA A 196 -8.87 14.80 27.47
N ILE A 197 -8.91 15.81 26.60
CA ILE A 197 -10.09 16.54 26.11
C ILE A 197 -10.14 16.51 24.59
N ASP A 198 -8.99 16.41 23.94
CA ASP A 198 -8.86 16.15 22.52
C ASP A 198 -9.64 14.89 22.12
N ILE A 199 -10.12 14.87 20.89
CA ILE A 199 -10.88 13.75 20.30
C ILE A 199 -10.22 13.21 19.01
N ASP A 200 -9.07 13.77 18.64
CA ASP A 200 -8.29 13.58 17.40
C ASP A 200 -6.82 13.91 17.74
N ASP A 201 -6.19 13.04 18.54
CA ASP A 201 -4.92 13.27 19.27
C ASP A 201 -3.66 13.49 18.36
N ASP A 202 -3.73 13.14 17.07
CA ASP A 202 -2.70 13.38 16.04
C ASP A 202 -3.13 14.33 14.91
N ASN A 203 -4.36 14.83 14.96
CA ASN A 203 -4.89 15.83 14.04
C ASN A 203 -5.03 15.34 12.57
N ASP A 204 -5.08 14.02 12.38
CA ASP A 204 -5.28 13.36 11.09
C ASP A 204 -6.76 13.39 10.63
N GLY A 205 -7.68 13.73 11.54
CA GLY A 205 -9.11 13.89 11.29
C GLY A 205 -9.96 12.63 11.40
N ILE A 206 -9.35 11.50 11.66
CA ILE A 206 -10.01 10.33 12.23
C ILE A 206 -10.18 10.62 13.73
N LEU A 207 -11.23 10.08 14.35
CA LEU A 207 -11.44 10.28 15.79
C LEU A 207 -10.78 9.13 16.53
N ASP A 208 -10.26 9.37 17.74
CA ASP A 208 -9.72 8.28 18.57
C ASP A 208 -10.75 7.14 18.77
N THR A 209 -12.04 7.48 18.73
CA THR A 209 -13.12 6.50 18.86
C THR A 209 -13.31 5.58 17.66
N ASP A 210 -12.84 5.99 16.48
CA ASP A 210 -12.86 5.23 15.23
C ASP A 210 -11.54 4.46 15.01
N GLU A 211 -10.46 4.85 15.70
CA GLU A 211 -9.14 4.19 15.63
C GLU A 211 -8.95 3.13 16.71
N ILE A 212 -9.49 3.38 17.90
CA ILE A 212 -9.45 2.44 19.02
C ILE A 212 -10.42 1.27 18.78
N VAL A 213 -9.90 0.04 18.78
CA VAL A 213 -10.70 -1.17 18.55
C VAL A 213 -11.61 -1.47 19.73
N CYS A 214 -12.93 -1.41 19.51
CA CYS A 214 -13.97 -1.51 20.53
C CYS A 214 -14.88 -2.76 20.40
N GLU A 215 -14.33 -3.97 20.19
CA GLU A 215 -15.16 -5.16 19.94
C GLU A 215 -14.92 -6.39 20.84
N VAL A 216 -13.89 -6.37 21.70
CA VAL A 216 -13.50 -7.57 22.45
C VAL A 216 -13.65 -7.34 23.96
N ASP A 217 -14.48 -8.15 24.64
CA ASP A 217 -14.52 -8.22 26.12
C ASP A 217 -13.24 -8.90 26.63
N VAL A 218 -12.14 -8.14 26.70
CA VAL A 218 -10.82 -8.62 27.12
C VAL A 218 -10.64 -8.40 28.62
N PRO A 219 -10.21 -9.40 29.40
CA PRO A 219 -9.81 -9.17 30.77
C PRO A 219 -8.55 -8.30 30.84
N LEU A 220 -8.57 -7.27 31.69
CA LEU A 220 -7.38 -6.48 31.95
C LEU A 220 -6.30 -7.36 32.59
N ASP A 221 -5.06 -7.32 32.11
CA ASP A 221 -4.00 -8.09 32.76
C ASP A 221 -3.53 -7.39 34.04
N LEU A 222 -3.98 -7.90 35.19
CA LEU A 222 -3.64 -7.39 36.51
C LEU A 222 -2.55 -8.24 37.19
N SER A 223 -1.81 -9.08 36.45
CA SER A 223 -0.80 -9.99 37.01
C SER A 223 0.40 -9.29 37.64
N GLY A 224 0.66 -8.02 37.28
CA GLY A 224 1.64 -7.17 37.94
C GLY A 224 1.32 -6.88 39.42
N ILE A 225 0.06 -7.07 39.85
CA ILE A 225 -0.38 -6.88 41.23
C ILE A 225 0.03 -8.08 42.09
N THR A 226 1.16 -7.96 42.79
CA THR A 226 1.71 -9.05 43.62
C THR A 226 1.68 -8.79 45.12
N ALA A 227 1.79 -9.87 45.89
CA ALA A 227 1.77 -9.82 47.34
C ALA A 227 2.99 -9.10 47.92
N GLY A 228 2.79 -7.86 48.36
CA GLY A 228 3.84 -7.02 48.91
C GLY A 228 3.98 -5.65 48.26
N SER A 229 3.16 -5.32 47.25
CA SER A 229 2.91 -3.92 46.86
C SER A 229 2.25 -3.21 48.05
N PRO A 230 2.97 -2.36 48.82
CA PRO A 230 2.44 -1.75 50.03
C PRO A 230 1.60 -0.50 49.69
N ASP A 231 0.80 -0.07 50.67
CA ASP A 231 0.35 1.32 50.89
C ASP A 231 1.20 2.33 50.10
N GLU A 232 0.57 3.07 49.19
CA GLU A 232 1.10 4.28 48.53
C GLU A 232 2.16 4.12 47.41
N SER A 233 2.47 2.92 46.90
CA SER A 233 3.39 2.80 45.75
C SER A 233 2.66 2.75 44.40
N ASN A 234 2.76 3.82 43.60
CA ASN A 234 2.41 3.87 42.17
C ASN A 234 3.25 2.88 41.37
N THR A 235 2.89 1.60 41.38
CA THR A 235 3.60 0.58 40.61
C THR A 235 2.99 0.46 39.21
N PRO A 236 3.76 0.67 38.13
CA PRO A 236 3.29 0.46 36.76
C PRO A 236 2.89 -0.99 36.51
N LEU A 237 1.79 -1.18 35.78
CA LEU A 237 1.44 -2.46 35.19
C LEU A 237 2.11 -2.56 33.82
N LEU A 238 3.14 -3.41 33.69
CA LEU A 238 3.77 -3.69 32.40
C LEU A 238 3.11 -4.93 31.79
N THR A 239 2.26 -4.73 30.79
CA THR A 239 1.59 -5.80 30.02
C THR A 239 1.58 -5.45 28.53
N THR A 240 1.29 -6.42 27.67
CA THR A 240 1.31 -6.26 26.21
C THR A 240 0.02 -5.67 25.62
N MET A 241 -0.93 -5.20 26.44
CA MET A 241 -2.26 -4.73 25.94
C MET A 241 -2.85 -3.58 26.77
N PHE A 242 -2.09 -3.04 27.73
CA PHE A 242 -2.62 -2.11 28.71
C PHE A 242 -1.49 -1.52 29.57
N ASP A 243 -1.37 -0.19 29.60
CA ASP A 243 -0.55 0.56 30.55
C ASP A 243 -1.44 1.27 31.58
N GLY A 244 -1.02 1.26 32.85
CA GLY A 244 -1.80 1.83 33.93
C GLY A 244 -1.10 1.73 35.29
N VAL A 245 -1.46 2.63 36.20
CA VAL A 245 -0.87 2.74 37.53
C VAL A 245 -1.89 2.49 38.63
N LEU A 246 -1.39 1.90 39.71
CA LEU A 246 -2.19 1.47 40.85
C LEU A 246 -1.84 2.29 42.07
N SER A 247 -2.84 2.83 42.75
CA SER A 247 -2.66 3.60 43.99
C SER A 247 -3.76 3.25 45.00
N GLY A 248 -3.43 3.24 46.30
CA GLY A 248 -4.43 3.02 47.34
C GLY A 248 -3.95 2.26 48.57
N THR A 249 -4.91 1.99 49.46
CA THR A 249 -4.70 1.34 50.77
C THR A 249 -5.47 0.02 50.80
N SER A 250 -4.81 -1.10 51.12
CA SER A 250 -5.45 -2.41 51.33
C SER A 250 -4.82 -3.08 52.55
N THR A 251 -5.65 -3.61 53.45
CA THR A 251 -5.15 -4.32 54.63
C THR A 251 -4.81 -5.77 54.30
N GLY A 252 -3.56 -5.98 53.91
CA GLY A 252 -3.07 -7.26 53.40
C GLY A 252 -2.74 -7.17 51.91
N SER A 253 -1.97 -8.14 51.43
CA SER A 253 -1.45 -8.16 50.07
C SER A 253 -2.56 -8.24 49.00
N PRO A 254 -2.76 -7.20 48.17
CA PRO A 254 -3.58 -7.33 46.98
C PRO A 254 -2.95 -8.36 46.03
N ALA A 255 -3.78 -9.01 45.23
CA ALA A 255 -3.32 -9.99 44.25
C ALA A 255 -4.19 -9.92 43.00
N GLY A 256 -3.56 -9.64 41.87
CA GLY A 256 -4.20 -9.61 40.56
C GLY A 256 -3.79 -10.80 39.69
N THR A 257 -4.44 -10.94 38.54
CA THR A 257 -4.22 -12.03 37.58
C THR A 257 -4.32 -11.51 36.15
N ASN A 258 -3.75 -12.24 35.19
CA ASN A 258 -3.91 -12.01 33.75
C ASN A 258 -5.32 -12.34 33.21
N THR A 259 -6.30 -12.46 34.10
CA THR A 259 -7.71 -12.72 33.76
C THR A 259 -8.62 -11.61 34.28
N GLY A 260 -8.10 -10.40 34.52
CA GLY A 260 -8.90 -9.28 35.00
C GLY A 260 -9.24 -9.31 36.49
N GLN A 261 -8.86 -10.36 37.21
CA GLN A 261 -9.25 -10.49 38.62
C GLN A 261 -8.30 -9.71 39.53
N ILE A 262 -8.87 -8.98 40.48
CA ILE A 262 -8.17 -8.37 41.60
C ILE A 262 -8.83 -8.75 42.92
N ARG A 263 -8.04 -9.18 43.89
CA ARG A 263 -8.49 -9.49 45.25
C ARG A 263 -7.99 -8.44 46.23
N LEU A 264 -8.92 -7.77 46.91
CA LEU A 264 -8.64 -6.71 47.87
C LEU A 264 -9.04 -7.12 49.30
N SER A 265 -8.45 -6.49 50.31
CA SER A 265 -8.65 -6.85 51.73
C SER A 265 -8.89 -5.62 52.61
N VAL A 266 -9.90 -5.67 53.47
CA VAL A 266 -10.31 -4.56 54.35
C VAL A 266 -10.13 -4.91 55.85
N ALA A 267 -9.78 -3.90 56.66
CA ALA A 267 -9.42 -4.07 58.06
C ALA A 267 -10.61 -4.60 58.87
N GLY A 268 -10.36 -5.31 59.96
CA GLY A 268 -11.43 -5.78 60.83
C GLY A 268 -12.09 -4.64 61.62
N GLY A 269 -13.40 -4.47 61.43
CA GLY A 269 -14.19 -3.42 62.08
C GLY A 269 -15.36 -3.01 61.20
N VAL A 270 -16.55 -2.86 61.78
CA VAL A 270 -17.72 -2.43 61.00
C VAL A 270 -17.55 -0.96 60.61
N GLY A 271 -17.56 -0.69 59.30
CA GLY A 271 -17.36 0.65 58.74
C GLY A 271 -15.90 0.99 58.41
N GLU A 272 -14.96 0.06 58.59
CA GLU A 272 -13.61 0.20 58.04
C GLU A 272 -13.67 0.13 56.51
N GLN A 273 -12.89 0.96 55.84
CA GLN A 273 -12.84 1.04 54.38
C GLN A 273 -11.42 0.89 53.87
N MET A 274 -11.32 0.36 52.67
CA MET A 274 -10.12 0.43 51.84
C MET A 274 -10.50 1.14 50.54
N VAL A 275 -9.54 1.83 49.92
CA VAL A 275 -9.72 2.50 48.62
C VAL A 275 -8.55 2.11 47.72
N TYR A 276 -8.85 1.69 46.49
CA TYR A 276 -7.88 1.19 45.53
C TYR A 276 -8.23 1.71 44.13
N THR A 277 -7.37 2.52 43.55
CA THR A 277 -7.57 3.20 42.27
C THR A 277 -6.64 2.61 41.22
N ILE A 278 -7.19 2.41 40.02
CA ILE A 278 -6.47 2.04 38.80
C ILE A 278 -6.63 3.22 37.85
N THR A 279 -5.52 3.83 37.48
CA THR A 279 -5.43 4.86 36.44
C THR A 279 -5.00 4.20 35.16
N PHE A 280 -5.64 4.57 34.06
CA PHE A 280 -5.39 4.09 32.72
C PHE A 280 -4.44 5.06 32.01
N ALA A 281 -3.38 4.57 31.38
CA ALA A 281 -2.51 5.42 30.55
C ALA A 281 -3.28 5.88 29.31
N ASP A 282 -4.02 4.95 28.71
CA ASP A 282 -4.96 5.18 27.62
C ASP A 282 -6.38 4.89 28.14
N PRO A 283 -7.37 5.77 27.89
CA PRO A 283 -8.73 5.57 28.39
C PRO A 283 -9.32 4.21 27.96
N VAL A 284 -10.11 3.56 28.84
CA VAL A 284 -10.73 2.25 28.52
C VAL A 284 -12.24 2.25 28.70
N LYS A 285 -12.98 1.49 27.90
CA LYS A 285 -14.41 1.20 28.17
C LYS A 285 -14.54 0.07 29.18
N LEU A 286 -14.67 0.45 30.45
CA LEU A 286 -14.57 -0.46 31.59
C LEU A 286 -15.83 -1.31 31.84
N ILE A 287 -15.62 -2.60 32.07
CA ILE A 287 -16.60 -3.54 32.61
C ILE A 287 -16.09 -4.16 33.91
N LEU A 288 -16.86 -4.01 35.00
CA LEU A 288 -16.66 -4.74 36.25
C LEU A 288 -17.70 -5.86 36.41
N SER A 289 -17.28 -6.96 37.01
CA SER A 289 -18.14 -8.14 37.21
C SER A 289 -17.62 -9.06 38.30
N GLN A 290 -18.40 -10.11 38.61
CA GLN A 290 -17.96 -11.16 39.54
C GLN A 290 -16.72 -11.94 39.04
N SER A 291 -15.94 -12.49 39.98
CA SER A 291 -14.83 -13.41 39.70
C SER A 291 -15.30 -14.81 39.27
N ASP A 292 -14.58 -15.43 38.33
CA ASP A 292 -14.90 -16.75 37.76
C ASP A 292 -14.51 -17.95 38.65
N SER A 293 -13.64 -17.73 39.65
CA SER A 293 -12.86 -18.82 40.28
C SER A 293 -12.87 -18.81 41.81
N PHE A 294 -13.37 -17.76 42.47
CA PHE A 294 -13.39 -17.66 43.93
C PHE A 294 -14.82 -17.63 44.51
N SER A 295 -15.14 -18.66 45.30
CA SER A 295 -16.42 -18.80 46.00
C SER A 295 -16.50 -17.91 47.26
N TRP A 296 -16.04 -16.66 47.22
CA TRP A 296 -15.87 -15.81 48.42
C TRP A 296 -16.54 -14.45 48.36
N PHE A 297 -17.39 -14.16 47.37
CA PHE A 297 -18.27 -12.99 47.45
C PHE A 297 -19.27 -13.24 48.61
N ASP A 298 -19.02 -12.64 49.76
CA ASP A 298 -19.84 -12.83 50.97
C ASP A 298 -21.03 -11.86 50.92
N SER A 299 -22.15 -12.32 51.44
CA SER A 299 -23.36 -11.54 51.75
C SER A 299 -23.13 -10.24 52.54
N SER A 300 -21.96 -10.06 53.15
CA SER A 300 -21.56 -8.88 53.91
C SER A 300 -20.60 -7.94 53.18
N ASP A 301 -20.28 -8.20 51.92
CA ASP A 301 -19.39 -7.35 51.13
C ASP A 301 -20.10 -6.07 50.69
N GLU A 302 -19.47 -4.90 50.83
CA GLU A 302 -20.01 -3.64 50.32
C GLU A 302 -18.95 -2.96 49.47
N TRP A 303 -19.24 -2.84 48.17
CA TRP A 303 -18.36 -2.22 47.19
C TRP A 303 -18.93 -0.89 46.74
N SER A 304 -18.07 0.09 46.53
CA SER A 304 -18.35 1.30 45.77
C SER A 304 -17.33 1.43 44.65
N VAL A 305 -17.79 1.72 43.45
CA VAL A 305 -16.98 1.95 42.26
C VAL A 305 -17.19 3.39 41.84
N SER A 306 -16.15 4.11 41.49
CA SER A 306 -16.26 5.41 40.81
C SER A 306 -15.29 5.50 39.66
N VAL A 307 -15.64 6.25 38.63
CA VAL A 307 -14.84 6.46 37.42
C VAL A 307 -14.79 7.94 37.07
N THR A 308 -13.78 8.34 36.32
CA THR A 308 -13.68 9.67 35.70
C THR A 308 -13.99 9.55 34.21
N GLY A 309 -14.65 10.54 33.61
CA GLY A 309 -14.97 10.57 32.17
C GLY A 309 -16.30 9.91 31.75
N ALA A 310 -16.83 8.94 32.50
CA ALA A 310 -18.06 8.23 32.08
C ALA A 310 -19.13 8.07 33.17
N ILE A 311 -20.30 7.59 32.73
CA ILE A 311 -21.40 7.17 33.59
C ILE A 311 -21.37 5.66 33.75
N LEU A 312 -21.63 5.16 34.97
CA LEU A 312 -21.73 3.72 35.21
C LEU A 312 -23.17 3.22 35.09
N SER A 313 -23.34 2.16 34.29
CA SER A 313 -24.59 1.41 34.14
C SER A 313 -24.49 0.05 34.81
N VAL A 314 -25.48 -0.32 35.61
CA VAL A 314 -25.51 -1.61 36.32
C VAL A 314 -26.48 -2.55 35.63
N TYR A 315 -26.00 -3.73 35.27
CA TYR A 315 -26.82 -4.82 34.74
C TYR A 315 -26.86 -6.00 35.72
N ASN A 316 -28.07 -6.46 36.06
CA ASN A 316 -28.27 -7.63 36.91
C ASN A 316 -29.56 -8.40 36.50
N PRO A 317 -29.46 -9.57 35.85
CA PRO A 317 -30.62 -10.38 35.46
C PRO A 317 -31.34 -11.06 36.65
N ALA A 318 -30.75 -11.13 37.84
CA ALA A 318 -31.29 -11.81 39.01
C ALA A 318 -31.43 -10.85 40.21
N ILE A 319 -32.52 -10.10 40.25
CA ILE A 319 -32.89 -9.12 41.31
C ILE A 319 -33.08 -9.76 42.72
N THR A 320 -32.69 -11.02 42.92
CA THR A 320 -32.87 -11.71 44.21
C THR A 320 -31.77 -11.41 45.23
N HIS A 321 -30.58 -10.94 44.82
CA HIS A 321 -29.42 -10.91 45.70
C HIS A 321 -28.46 -9.69 45.56
N ALA A 322 -28.90 -8.47 45.22
CA ALA A 322 -28.06 -7.26 45.35
C ALA A 322 -28.84 -5.98 45.71
N ARG A 323 -28.24 -5.06 46.48
CA ARG A 323 -28.78 -3.75 46.91
C ARG A 323 -27.93 -2.61 46.35
N LEU A 324 -28.56 -1.67 45.63
CA LEU A 324 -27.94 -0.45 45.08
C LEU A 324 -28.34 0.76 45.95
N GLY A 325 -27.34 1.50 46.49
CA GLY A 325 -27.41 2.85 47.10
C GLY A 325 -28.59 3.27 48.02
N GLY A 326 -28.30 3.69 49.27
CA GLY A 326 -29.16 4.57 50.10
C GLY A 326 -30.32 3.91 50.87
N THR A 327 -30.58 4.35 52.12
CA THR A 327 -31.33 3.68 53.22
C THR A 327 -32.81 3.28 53.02
N SER A 328 -33.20 2.55 51.98
CA SER A 328 -34.51 1.89 51.93
C SER A 328 -34.44 0.44 51.41
N PRO A 329 -35.22 -0.50 51.97
CA PRO A 329 -35.39 -1.84 51.44
C PRO A 329 -36.76 -1.91 50.74
N GLU A 330 -36.85 -1.56 49.46
CA GLU A 330 -37.93 -2.07 48.59
C GLU A 330 -37.61 -1.77 47.12
N LEU A 331 -37.68 -2.83 46.32
CA LEU A 331 -37.43 -2.88 44.90
C LEU A 331 -38.40 -1.99 44.12
N GLN A 332 -37.88 -1.01 43.39
CA GLN A 332 -38.42 -0.65 42.08
C GLN A 332 -37.28 -0.65 41.08
N ASN A 333 -37.60 -1.17 39.91
CA ASN A 333 -36.75 -1.26 38.73
C ASN A 333 -36.19 0.13 38.39
N ILE A 334 -35.03 0.48 38.93
CA ILE A 334 -34.23 1.61 38.48
C ILE A 334 -33.21 1.00 37.52
N VAL A 335 -33.63 0.86 36.25
CA VAL A 335 -32.73 1.22 35.15
C VAL A 335 -32.62 2.73 35.30
N GLY A 336 -31.54 3.24 35.88
CA GLY A 336 -31.45 4.67 36.19
C GLY A 336 -30.02 5.15 36.31
N ASP A 337 -29.62 5.82 35.24
CA ASP A 337 -29.13 7.18 35.22
C ASP A 337 -27.91 7.53 36.08
N ASN A 338 -26.78 7.64 35.37
CA ASN A 338 -26.01 8.88 35.28
C ASN A 338 -25.31 9.34 36.55
N THR A 339 -24.54 8.45 37.15
CA THR A 339 -23.54 8.85 38.15
C THR A 339 -22.20 8.21 37.82
N SER A 340 -21.12 8.97 38.01
CA SER A 340 -19.74 8.50 37.95
C SER A 340 -19.39 7.55 39.11
N SER A 341 -20.36 7.16 39.96
CA SER A 341 -20.14 6.25 41.08
C SER A 341 -21.35 5.37 41.39
N VAL A 342 -21.10 4.09 41.66
CA VAL A 342 -22.10 3.06 42.00
C VAL A 342 -21.66 2.31 43.25
N SER A 343 -22.54 2.19 44.25
CA SER A 343 -22.32 1.30 45.40
C SER A 343 -23.29 0.12 45.42
N PHE A 344 -22.77 -1.08 45.68
CA PHE A 344 -23.54 -2.32 45.69
C PHE A 344 -23.10 -3.28 46.80
N GLN A 345 -24.07 -4.03 47.34
CA GLN A 345 -23.87 -5.10 48.33
C GLN A 345 -24.74 -6.31 47.93
N PRO A 346 -24.23 -7.55 48.01
CA PRO A 346 -25.03 -8.71 47.70
C PRO A 346 -26.01 -9.06 48.84
N LEU A 347 -27.28 -9.29 48.50
CA LEU A 347 -28.35 -9.74 49.40
C LEU A 347 -28.23 -11.26 49.60
N ALA A 348 -27.53 -11.73 50.63
CA ALA A 348 -27.68 -13.12 51.07
C ALA A 348 -27.81 -13.20 52.59
N THR A 349 -28.51 -14.22 53.10
CA THR A 349 -28.71 -14.40 54.54
C THR A 349 -27.59 -15.27 55.12
N GLY A 350 -26.36 -14.75 55.06
CA GLY A 350 -25.15 -15.38 55.61
C GLY A 350 -24.56 -16.48 54.73
N GLY A 351 -23.29 -16.31 54.37
CA GLY A 351 -22.47 -17.30 53.66
C GLY A 351 -22.05 -16.86 52.25
N HIS A 352 -21.17 -17.67 51.65
CA HIS A 352 -20.64 -17.46 50.30
C HIS A 352 -21.73 -17.64 49.22
N ILE A 353 -21.75 -16.73 48.24
CA ILE A 353 -22.69 -16.81 47.13
C ILE A 353 -22.06 -17.60 45.97
N PRO A 354 -22.70 -18.68 45.46
CA PRO A 354 -22.20 -19.41 44.31
C PRO A 354 -22.17 -18.54 43.05
N ALA A 355 -21.14 -18.71 42.20
CA ALA A 355 -20.96 -17.96 40.96
C ALA A 355 -22.15 -18.04 39.97
N VAL A 356 -23.01 -19.05 40.09
CA VAL A 356 -24.22 -19.19 39.24
C VAL A 356 -25.41 -18.34 39.69
N ASP A 357 -25.38 -17.80 40.92
CA ASP A 357 -26.51 -17.12 41.57
C ASP A 357 -26.28 -15.58 41.71
N SER A 358 -25.18 -15.02 41.18
CA SER A 358 -24.77 -13.60 41.30
C SER A 358 -24.31 -12.95 39.99
N GLN A 359 -25.02 -13.19 38.90
CA GLN A 359 -24.71 -12.53 37.63
C GLN A 359 -25.00 -11.02 37.71
N TRP A 360 -23.96 -10.20 37.82
CA TRP A 360 -24.04 -8.75 37.68
C TRP A 360 -22.83 -8.24 36.89
N SER A 361 -23.03 -7.12 36.19
CA SER A 361 -21.96 -6.32 35.59
C SER A 361 -22.22 -4.84 35.81
N ILE A 362 -21.15 -4.07 35.87
CA ILE A 362 -21.15 -2.61 35.85
C ILE A 362 -20.34 -2.21 34.63
N THR A 363 -20.93 -1.43 33.72
CA THR A 363 -20.30 -1.04 32.46
C THR A 363 -20.28 0.48 32.38
N SER A 364 -19.17 1.07 31.96
CA SER A 364 -19.11 2.50 31.65
C SER A 364 -19.89 2.80 30.37
N SER A 365 -20.50 3.97 30.30
CA SER A 365 -21.16 4.46 29.09
C SER A 365 -20.18 4.87 28.00
N ASP A 366 -18.96 5.18 28.42
CA ASP A 366 -17.91 5.76 27.61
C ASP A 366 -16.53 5.37 28.16
N PHE A 367 -15.47 5.83 27.52
CA PHE A 367 -14.10 5.69 27.99
C PHE A 367 -13.91 6.29 29.39
N VAL A 368 -13.11 5.62 30.21
CA VAL A 368 -12.73 6.07 31.55
C VAL A 368 -11.23 6.16 31.68
N SER A 369 -10.74 7.24 32.27
CA SER A 369 -9.31 7.47 32.54
C SER A 369 -8.87 6.90 33.89
N SER A 370 -9.80 6.63 34.80
CA SER A 370 -9.53 5.88 36.03
C SER A 370 -10.74 5.16 36.59
N VAL A 371 -10.50 4.13 37.41
CA VAL A 371 -11.50 3.49 38.27
C VAL A 371 -11.02 3.40 39.71
N THR A 372 -11.81 3.94 40.61
CA THR A 372 -11.62 3.84 42.06
C THR A 372 -12.57 2.79 42.65
N LEU A 373 -11.99 1.81 43.35
CA LEU A 373 -12.67 0.72 44.03
C LEU A 373 -12.59 0.94 45.54
N THR A 374 -13.73 1.14 46.19
CA THR A 374 -13.84 1.21 47.65
C THR A 374 -14.51 -0.04 48.18
N TYR A 375 -13.86 -0.75 49.11
CA TYR A 375 -14.44 -1.93 49.76
C TYR A 375 -14.62 -1.66 51.26
N SER A 376 -15.87 -1.68 51.69
CA SER A 376 -16.30 -1.37 53.06
C SER A 376 -16.59 -2.66 53.84
N ASN A 377 -16.01 -2.78 55.02
CA ASN A 377 -16.24 -3.94 55.88
C ASN A 377 -17.56 -3.81 56.63
N SER A 378 -18.50 -4.72 56.37
CA SER A 378 -19.74 -4.82 57.14
C SER A 378 -19.65 -5.76 58.34
N THR A 379 -18.46 -6.29 58.65
CA THR A 379 -18.24 -7.30 59.71
C THR A 379 -17.12 -6.93 60.69
N ALA A 380 -17.06 -7.62 61.82
CA ALA A 380 -16.02 -7.42 62.83
C ALA A 380 -14.60 -7.97 62.48
N PRO A 381 -14.44 -9.13 61.81
CA PRO A 381 -13.13 -9.61 61.36
C PRO A 381 -12.67 -8.93 60.06
N THR A 382 -11.38 -9.06 59.74
CA THR A 382 -10.82 -8.70 58.41
C THR A 382 -11.55 -9.47 57.31
N ASN A 383 -11.89 -8.80 56.21
CA ASN A 383 -12.62 -9.40 55.09
C ASN A 383 -11.86 -9.19 53.77
N SER A 384 -12.09 -10.04 52.78
CA SER A 384 -11.44 -9.94 51.47
C SER A 384 -12.32 -10.54 50.39
N SER A 385 -12.47 -9.79 49.30
CA SER A 385 -13.39 -10.13 48.21
C SER A 385 -12.73 -9.84 46.85
N PRO A 386 -12.92 -10.72 45.83
CA PRO A 386 -12.42 -10.49 44.49
C PRO A 386 -13.45 -9.79 43.59
N ILE A 387 -12.96 -8.94 42.68
CA ILE A 387 -13.73 -8.32 41.59
C ILE A 387 -12.96 -8.52 40.27
N LYS A 388 -13.68 -8.64 39.15
CA LYS A 388 -13.09 -8.82 37.82
C LYS A 388 -13.30 -7.56 36.97
N LEU A 389 -12.22 -7.03 36.41
CA LEU A 389 -12.19 -5.89 35.50
C LEU A 389 -11.87 -6.38 34.09
N ARG A 390 -12.58 -5.82 33.11
CA ARG A 390 -12.47 -6.11 31.69
C ARG A 390 -12.63 -4.80 30.94
N THR A 391 -12.15 -4.74 29.71
CA THR A 391 -12.41 -3.62 28.80
C THR A 391 -13.09 -4.16 27.55
N THR A 392 -13.87 -3.33 26.88
CA THR A 392 -14.34 -3.59 25.52
C THR A 392 -13.52 -2.89 24.46
N CYS A 393 -12.60 -1.99 24.84
CA CYS A 393 -11.75 -1.24 23.95
C CYS A 393 -10.28 -1.27 24.40
N VAL A 394 -9.35 -1.40 23.47
CA VAL A 394 -7.90 -1.35 23.70
C VAL A 394 -7.28 -0.47 22.64
N SER A 395 -6.30 0.38 23.02
CA SER A 395 -5.44 1.05 22.05
C SER A 395 -4.72 -0.02 21.22
N ASP A 396 -4.76 0.16 19.91
CA ASP A 396 -4.19 -0.75 18.93
C ASP A 396 -2.94 -0.12 18.32
N ASP A 397 -2.05 -0.97 17.85
CA ASP A 397 -0.78 -0.63 17.19
C ASP A 397 -0.65 -1.64 16.04
N VAL A 398 -1.24 -1.28 14.90
CA VAL A 398 -1.47 -2.21 13.78
C VAL A 398 -0.14 -2.62 13.15
N ASP A 399 0.78 -1.66 12.96
CA ASP A 399 2.06 -1.88 12.28
C ASP A 399 3.21 -2.32 13.24
N ASN A 400 2.99 -2.21 14.56
CA ASN A 400 3.91 -2.57 15.65
C ASN A 400 5.18 -1.70 15.70
N ASP A 401 5.10 -0.43 15.32
CA ASP A 401 6.21 0.53 15.44
C ASP A 401 6.38 1.09 16.88
N GLY A 402 5.35 0.90 17.73
CA GLY A 402 5.30 1.34 19.12
C GLY A 402 4.65 2.70 19.34
N ILE A 403 4.05 3.28 18.30
CA ILE A 403 3.08 4.38 18.29
C ILE A 403 1.70 3.71 18.16
N TYR A 404 0.69 4.28 18.81
CA TYR A 404 -0.66 3.70 18.79
C TYR A 404 -1.48 4.48 17.78
N ASN A 405 -2.41 3.82 17.08
CA ASN A 405 -3.13 4.41 15.95
C ASN A 405 -3.64 5.84 16.19
N HIS A 406 -4.35 6.12 17.30
CA HIS A 406 -4.83 7.47 17.67
C HIS A 406 -3.76 8.58 17.87
N ILE A 407 -2.47 8.25 17.75
CA ILE A 407 -1.37 9.20 17.79
C ILE A 407 -0.39 8.96 16.62
N ASP A 408 -0.86 8.29 15.57
CA ASP A 408 -0.12 7.76 14.44
C ASP A 408 -0.73 8.27 13.12
N LEU A 409 0.07 8.92 12.28
CA LEU A 409 -0.39 9.44 11.00
C LEU A 409 -0.35 8.42 9.84
N ASP A 410 0.13 7.20 10.07
CA ASP A 410 0.35 6.10 9.10
C ASP A 410 0.12 4.75 9.81
N ALA A 411 -1.12 4.50 10.27
CA ALA A 411 -1.41 3.51 11.29
C ALA A 411 -1.12 2.05 10.89
N ASP A 412 -1.17 1.71 9.60
CA ASP A 412 -0.76 0.40 9.10
C ASP A 412 0.67 0.36 8.53
N GLY A 413 1.35 1.50 8.53
CA GLY A 413 2.77 1.66 8.23
C GLY A 413 3.11 1.43 6.77
N ASP A 414 2.16 1.66 5.87
CA ASP A 414 2.29 1.43 4.43
C ASP A 414 2.87 2.67 3.69
N GLY A 415 2.90 3.84 4.34
CA GLY A 415 3.44 5.09 3.86
C GLY A 415 2.44 6.05 3.22
N ILE A 416 1.16 5.70 3.15
CA ILE A 416 0.08 6.60 2.74
C ILE A 416 -0.55 7.16 4.03
N PRO A 417 -0.59 8.49 4.23
CA PRO A 417 -1.12 9.03 5.48
C PRO A 417 -2.62 8.76 5.69
N ASP A 418 -2.99 8.47 6.92
CA ASP A 418 -4.35 8.12 7.35
C ASP A 418 -5.40 9.15 6.93
N ASN A 419 -5.07 10.46 6.96
CA ASN A 419 -5.94 11.53 6.45
C ASN A 419 -6.34 11.36 4.98
N ILE A 420 -5.42 10.84 4.14
CA ILE A 420 -5.64 10.54 2.73
C ILE A 420 -6.46 9.25 2.58
N GLU A 421 -6.15 8.24 3.39
CA GLU A 421 -6.76 6.90 3.34
C GLU A 421 -8.20 6.88 3.86
N ALA A 422 -8.51 7.69 4.86
CA ALA A 422 -9.86 7.83 5.40
C ALA A 422 -10.86 8.51 4.44
N GLN A 423 -10.43 8.97 3.25
CA GLN A 423 -11.25 9.77 2.33
C GLN A 423 -11.16 9.30 0.88
N THR A 424 -12.27 9.37 0.14
CA THR A 424 -12.27 9.03 -1.30
C THR A 424 -11.38 9.97 -2.12
N THR A 425 -10.71 9.46 -3.16
CA THR A 425 -9.76 10.23 -3.98
C THR A 425 -10.35 11.51 -4.60
N ILE A 426 -11.50 11.42 -5.28
CA ILE A 426 -12.18 12.61 -5.88
C ILE A 426 -12.80 13.51 -4.80
N GLY A 427 -13.26 12.91 -3.70
CA GLY A 427 -13.97 13.59 -2.62
C GLY A 427 -13.07 14.19 -1.54
N TYR A 428 -11.75 14.04 -1.67
CA TYR A 428 -10.77 14.46 -0.67
C TYR A 428 -10.97 15.91 -0.22
N VAL A 429 -11.05 16.10 1.09
CA VAL A 429 -11.17 17.41 1.75
C VAL A 429 -9.90 17.68 2.54
N ALA A 430 -9.12 18.65 2.06
CA ALA A 430 -7.93 19.10 2.76
C ALA A 430 -8.24 19.79 4.10
N SER A 431 -7.35 19.59 5.07
CA SER A 431 -7.40 20.25 6.37
C SER A 431 -7.32 21.77 6.26
N ASN A 432 -8.07 22.47 7.11
CA ASN A 432 -7.99 23.92 7.21
C ASN A 432 -6.75 24.33 8.00
N THR A 433 -6.17 25.48 7.67
CA THR A 433 -5.15 26.11 8.52
C THR A 433 -5.83 26.74 9.74
N ASP A 434 -6.06 25.93 10.75
CA ASP A 434 -6.73 26.35 11.98
C ASP A 434 -5.76 27.06 12.94
N SER A 435 -6.36 27.75 13.90
CA SER A 435 -5.62 28.34 15.02
C SER A 435 -5.94 27.54 16.27
N ILE A 436 -5.07 27.61 17.28
CA ILE A 436 -5.31 27.03 18.61
C ILE A 436 -6.74 27.32 19.11
N ALA A 437 -7.22 28.55 18.97
CA ALA A 437 -8.58 28.92 19.42
C ALA A 437 -9.72 28.25 18.64
N THR A 438 -9.45 27.74 17.43
CA THR A 438 -10.40 27.00 16.59
C THR A 438 -10.42 25.54 17.01
N TYR A 439 -9.24 24.94 17.20
CA TYR A 439 -9.07 23.61 17.79
C TYR A 439 -9.71 23.49 19.16
N THR A 440 -9.42 24.42 20.08
CA THR A 440 -10.10 24.48 21.40
C THR A 440 -11.63 24.62 21.29
N ALA A 441 -12.15 25.25 20.22
CA ALA A 441 -13.60 25.39 20.04
C ALA A 441 -14.26 24.12 19.48
N ASN A 442 -13.47 23.24 18.89
CA ASN A 442 -13.89 22.00 18.26
C ASN A 442 -13.45 20.75 19.04
N ASN A 443 -12.76 20.92 20.17
CA ASN A 443 -12.15 19.85 20.96
C ASN A 443 -11.05 19.09 20.20
N GLY A 444 -10.14 19.81 19.53
CA GLY A 444 -8.96 19.22 18.89
C GLY A 444 -9.14 18.81 17.43
N ILE A 445 -10.37 18.54 16.99
CA ILE A 445 -10.60 18.25 15.56
C ILE A 445 -10.53 19.49 14.65
N ASN A 446 -9.90 19.31 13.48
CA ASN A 446 -9.82 20.32 12.44
C ASN A 446 -11.20 20.77 11.94
N SER A 447 -11.37 22.08 11.71
CA SER A 447 -12.65 22.65 11.27
C SER A 447 -13.11 22.25 9.86
N ALA A 448 -12.26 21.56 9.08
CA ALA A 448 -12.62 21.02 7.77
C ALA A 448 -13.64 19.88 7.86
N TYR A 449 -13.58 19.06 8.92
CA TYR A 449 -14.36 17.85 9.11
C TYR A 449 -14.90 17.76 10.55
N LEU A 450 -15.69 18.78 10.95
CA LEU A 450 -16.33 18.83 12.27
C LEU A 450 -17.10 17.54 12.61
N GLY A 451 -16.59 16.82 13.62
CA GLY A 451 -17.15 15.57 14.10
C GLY A 451 -16.56 14.31 13.48
N GLY A 452 -15.38 14.39 12.85
CA GLY A 452 -14.64 13.26 12.32
C GLY A 452 -14.83 13.08 10.82
N LEU A 453 -13.79 12.56 10.17
CA LEU A 453 -13.92 11.84 8.92
C LEU A 453 -14.75 10.57 9.14
N THR A 454 -15.34 10.05 8.07
CA THR A 454 -15.91 8.70 8.08
C THR A 454 -14.96 7.85 7.26
N PRO A 455 -14.13 6.99 7.88
CA PRO A 455 -13.12 6.23 7.18
C PRO A 455 -13.72 5.46 6.00
N VAL A 456 -13.05 5.54 4.86
CA VAL A 456 -13.38 4.77 3.67
C VAL A 456 -12.91 3.33 3.89
N ASN A 457 -13.70 2.40 3.35
CA ASN A 457 -13.26 1.05 3.07
C ASN A 457 -13.59 0.82 1.60
N THR A 458 -12.55 0.72 0.77
CA THR A 458 -12.64 0.71 -0.68
C THR A 458 -13.24 -0.59 -1.22
N ASP A 459 -12.84 -1.74 -0.66
CA ASP A 459 -13.34 -3.05 -1.10
C ASP A 459 -14.64 -3.51 -0.39
N GLY A 460 -14.92 -2.93 0.78
CA GLY A 460 -16.04 -3.21 1.67
C GLY A 460 -16.02 -4.59 2.36
N THR A 461 -14.89 -5.28 2.47
CA THR A 461 -14.79 -6.66 2.98
C THR A 461 -14.01 -6.83 4.28
N ASP A 462 -12.97 -6.03 4.54
CA ASP A 462 -12.10 -6.06 5.73
C ASP A 462 -12.00 -4.71 6.45
N GLU A 463 -10.81 -4.29 6.88
CA GLU A 463 -10.63 -3.10 7.73
C GLU A 463 -10.78 -1.82 6.86
N PRO A 464 -10.97 -0.63 7.45
CA PRO A 464 -10.92 0.61 6.70
C PRO A 464 -9.53 0.85 6.07
N ASP A 465 -9.48 1.59 4.96
CA ASP A 465 -8.27 1.81 4.14
C ASP A 465 -7.04 2.19 5.00
N PHE A 466 -7.18 3.15 5.93
CA PHE A 466 -6.08 3.61 6.82
C PHE A 466 -5.49 2.54 7.78
N ARG A 467 -6.06 1.33 7.76
CA ARG A 467 -5.65 0.20 8.59
C ARG A 467 -5.38 -1.05 7.76
N ASP A 468 -5.43 -0.93 6.44
CA ASP A 468 -5.40 -2.05 5.52
C ASP A 468 -4.27 -1.90 4.49
N LEU A 469 -3.26 -2.75 4.63
CA LEU A 469 -2.10 -2.80 3.73
C LEU A 469 -2.46 -3.06 2.25
N ASN A 470 -3.71 -3.43 1.95
CA ASN A 470 -4.25 -3.56 0.60
C ASN A 470 -5.73 -3.12 0.57
N SER A 471 -5.98 -1.82 0.42
CA SER A 471 -7.30 -1.18 0.46
C SER A 471 -8.32 -1.72 -0.56
N ASP A 472 -7.89 -2.16 -1.74
CA ASP A 472 -8.80 -2.68 -2.79
C ASP A 472 -8.82 -4.22 -2.90
N ASN A 473 -7.97 -4.89 -2.14
CA ASN A 473 -7.73 -6.33 -2.15
C ASN A 473 -7.44 -6.90 -3.56
N GLN A 474 -6.90 -6.08 -4.45
CA GLN A 474 -6.40 -6.43 -5.78
C GLN A 474 -4.89 -6.24 -5.87
N GLY A 475 -4.30 -6.70 -6.97
CA GLY A 475 -2.93 -6.38 -7.32
C GLY A 475 -1.87 -6.66 -6.25
N ALA A 476 -1.09 -5.63 -5.93
CA ALA A 476 0.02 -5.66 -5.01
C ALA A 476 -0.42 -5.26 -3.60
N ASN A 477 0.24 -4.31 -2.98
CA ASN A 477 -0.14 -3.75 -1.69
C ASN A 477 -0.02 -2.24 -1.85
N ASP A 478 -0.66 -1.48 -0.98
CA ASP A 478 -0.88 -0.06 -1.18
C ASP A 478 0.45 0.70 -1.34
N THR A 479 1.45 0.40 -0.52
CA THR A 479 2.83 0.90 -0.68
C THR A 479 3.39 0.74 -2.11
N THR A 480 3.19 -0.44 -2.71
CA THR A 480 3.72 -0.77 -4.04
C THR A 480 2.91 -0.09 -5.13
N GLU A 481 1.59 -0.05 -5.00
CA GLU A 481 0.66 0.54 -5.98
C GLU A 481 0.71 2.07 -5.96
N ALA A 482 0.88 2.67 -4.79
CA ALA A 482 1.21 4.08 -4.61
C ALA A 482 2.63 4.45 -5.13
N GLY A 483 3.45 3.47 -5.52
CA GLY A 483 4.79 3.67 -6.06
C GLY A 483 5.79 4.18 -5.01
N LEU A 484 5.54 3.87 -3.73
CA LEU A 484 6.33 4.37 -2.61
C LEU A 484 7.56 3.49 -2.34
N THR A 485 8.51 4.06 -1.61
CA THR A 485 9.67 3.33 -1.11
C THR A 485 9.95 3.80 0.31
N LEU A 486 9.63 2.94 1.27
CA LEU A 486 9.75 3.24 2.68
C LEU A 486 11.19 3.03 3.18
N LEU A 487 11.66 3.91 4.05
CA LEU A 487 12.87 3.72 4.82
C LEU A 487 12.44 3.33 6.23
N GLY A 488 12.82 2.15 6.75
CA GLY A 488 12.32 1.63 8.05
C GLY A 488 12.74 2.40 9.32
N LEU A 489 12.72 3.73 9.29
CA LEU A 489 12.74 4.65 10.42
C LEU A 489 11.49 5.53 10.27
N VAL A 490 10.55 5.36 11.19
CA VAL A 490 9.37 6.20 11.39
C VAL A 490 9.71 7.41 12.25
N GLY A 491 8.92 8.47 12.09
CA GLY A 491 8.98 9.73 12.84
C GLY A 491 8.45 9.59 14.26
N VAL A 492 8.21 10.73 14.90
CA VAL A 492 7.54 10.80 16.21
C VAL A 492 6.02 10.71 16.12
N ASN A 493 5.49 10.76 14.90
CA ASN A 493 4.10 10.78 14.46
C ASN A 493 3.75 9.57 13.59
N GLY A 494 4.59 8.51 13.60
CA GLY A 494 4.40 7.28 12.82
C GLY A 494 4.75 7.34 11.34
N LEU A 495 4.64 8.51 10.71
CA LEU A 495 5.00 8.68 9.31
C LEU A 495 6.49 8.40 9.00
N HIS A 496 6.72 7.79 7.85
CA HIS A 496 8.06 7.44 7.38
C HIS A 496 8.92 8.69 7.09
N GLY A 497 10.16 8.74 7.60
CA GLY A 497 10.99 9.95 7.53
C GLY A 497 11.36 10.49 6.13
N ASN A 498 11.13 9.74 5.05
CA ASN A 498 11.26 10.22 3.66
C ASN A 498 9.97 10.76 3.04
N LEU A 499 8.85 10.60 3.74
CA LEU A 499 7.51 11.08 3.41
C LEU A 499 7.11 12.27 4.31
N GLU A 500 8.03 12.71 5.15
CA GLU A 500 7.92 13.84 6.08
C GLU A 500 8.24 15.20 5.44
N SER A 501 7.38 16.20 5.66
CA SER A 501 7.72 17.61 5.43
C SER A 501 8.42 18.23 6.65
N SER A 502 8.00 17.81 7.85
CA SER A 502 8.56 18.10 9.17
C SER A 502 8.02 17.07 10.16
N ASP A 503 8.90 16.48 10.99
CA ASP A 503 8.61 15.42 11.98
C ASP A 503 7.74 15.95 13.16
N ASP A 504 6.50 16.31 12.85
CA ASP A 504 5.46 16.89 13.71
C ASP A 504 4.04 16.57 13.16
N TYR A 505 2.99 16.94 13.89
CA TYR A 505 1.59 16.66 13.53
C TYR A 505 0.90 17.83 12.79
N LEU A 506 1.64 18.87 12.39
CA LEU A 506 1.04 20.07 11.78
C LEU A 506 0.60 19.84 10.33
N ASP A 507 1.11 18.78 9.69
CA ASP A 507 0.85 18.43 8.30
C ASP A 507 0.59 16.93 8.20
N ALA A 508 -0.65 16.52 8.47
CA ALA A 508 -1.10 15.13 8.43
C ALA A 508 -0.86 14.43 7.08
N ASN A 509 -0.59 15.16 5.99
CA ASN A 509 -0.31 14.57 4.67
C ASN A 509 1.19 14.38 4.38
N GLY A 510 2.08 14.85 5.25
CA GLY A 510 3.52 14.82 5.00
C GLY A 510 3.94 15.52 3.70
N ILE A 511 4.56 14.80 2.76
CA ILE A 511 5.02 15.35 1.47
C ILE A 511 3.92 15.44 0.41
N PHE A 512 2.78 14.79 0.62
CA PHE A 512 1.69 14.76 -0.35
C PHE A 512 0.91 16.07 -0.28
N ASP A 513 0.54 16.61 -1.43
CA ASP A 513 -0.23 17.86 -1.45
C ASP A 513 -1.73 17.60 -1.35
N ASN A 514 -2.53 18.65 -1.48
CA ASN A 514 -3.98 18.58 -1.30
C ASN A 514 -4.75 18.10 -2.56
N THR A 515 -4.07 17.51 -3.56
CA THR A 515 -4.70 16.95 -4.76
C THR A 515 -4.39 15.46 -4.95
N GLN A 516 -5.32 14.60 -4.52
CA GLN A 516 -5.06 13.15 -4.52
C GLN A 516 -5.13 12.48 -5.91
N THR A 517 -5.72 13.14 -6.90
CA THR A 517 -5.79 12.60 -8.28
C THR A 517 -4.45 12.63 -9.04
N ASP A 518 -3.41 13.27 -8.50
CA ASP A 518 -2.08 13.35 -9.12
C ASP A 518 -0.90 13.10 -8.18
N ASN A 519 -1.16 12.82 -6.89
CA ASN A 519 -0.14 12.38 -5.93
C ASN A 519 0.29 10.92 -6.17
N PHE A 520 -0.63 10.07 -6.62
CA PHE A 520 -0.42 8.63 -6.74
C PHE A 520 -0.53 8.14 -8.20
N PRO A 521 0.02 6.96 -8.52
CA PRO A 521 -0.12 6.35 -9.83
C PRO A 521 -1.58 6.09 -10.22
N ASP A 522 -1.90 6.45 -11.45
CA ASP A 522 -3.15 6.13 -12.17
C ASP A 522 -2.74 5.76 -13.61
N PRO A 523 -2.18 4.54 -13.83
CA PRO A 523 -1.61 4.14 -15.10
C PRO A 523 -2.63 4.11 -16.24
N ASP A 524 -3.88 3.77 -15.94
CA ASP A 524 -4.94 3.73 -16.93
C ASP A 524 -5.64 5.09 -17.10
N ASN A 525 -5.37 6.07 -16.22
CA ASN A 525 -5.81 7.46 -16.31
C ASN A 525 -7.34 7.58 -16.24
N ASP A 526 -7.97 6.87 -15.31
CA ASP A 526 -9.41 6.78 -15.21
C ASP A 526 -10.03 7.27 -13.88
N VAL A 527 -9.21 7.79 -12.95
CA VAL A 527 -9.62 8.35 -11.63
C VAL A 527 -10.73 9.40 -11.67
N THR A 528 -10.90 10.11 -12.80
CA THR A 528 -11.99 11.11 -12.96
C THR A 528 -13.26 10.55 -13.60
N GLY A 529 -13.26 9.26 -13.89
CA GLY A 529 -14.25 8.50 -14.62
C GLY A 529 -14.94 7.47 -13.74
N TYR A 530 -14.55 6.20 -13.91
CA TYR A 530 -15.25 5.04 -13.32
C TYR A 530 -14.35 4.19 -12.41
N GLY A 531 -13.03 4.32 -12.49
CA GLY A 531 -12.09 3.73 -11.52
C GLY A 531 -11.50 4.78 -10.57
N ASP A 532 -10.37 4.44 -9.97
CA ASP A 532 -9.68 5.21 -8.94
C ASP A 532 -8.15 5.18 -9.18
N ILE A 533 -7.36 5.77 -8.28
CA ILE A 533 -5.92 5.55 -8.23
C ILE A 533 -5.60 4.10 -7.89
N GLU A 534 -4.40 3.63 -8.26
CA GLU A 534 -4.09 2.19 -8.31
C GLU A 534 -4.34 1.44 -7.00
N PHE A 535 -3.99 1.99 -5.83
CA PHE A 535 -4.19 1.30 -4.54
C PHE A 535 -5.66 1.25 -4.07
N ARG A 536 -6.56 1.93 -4.80
CA ARG A 536 -8.01 1.92 -4.58
C ARG A 536 -8.79 1.39 -5.77
N ASP A 537 -8.10 0.87 -6.79
CA ASP A 537 -8.74 0.46 -8.03
C ASP A 537 -9.22 -0.99 -7.96
N VAL A 538 -10.39 -1.16 -7.33
CA VAL A 538 -11.09 -2.45 -7.20
C VAL A 538 -11.37 -3.15 -8.53
N VAL A 539 -11.27 -2.45 -9.67
CA VAL A 539 -11.48 -3.00 -11.01
C VAL A 539 -10.43 -2.48 -11.97
N VAL A 540 -9.35 -3.25 -12.14
CA VAL A 540 -8.32 -2.97 -13.15
C VAL A 540 -8.96 -2.69 -14.51
N SER A 541 -8.73 -1.49 -15.03
CA SER A 541 -9.35 -1.00 -16.25
C SER A 541 -8.35 -0.93 -17.42
N CYS A 542 -8.85 -0.80 -18.65
CA CYS A 542 -7.99 -0.75 -19.83
C CYS A 542 -7.18 0.54 -19.90
N ASP A 543 -5.85 0.43 -20.00
CA ASP A 543 -4.94 1.56 -20.26
C ASP A 543 -5.42 2.43 -21.44
N ILE A 544 -5.75 3.69 -21.12
CA ILE A 544 -6.13 4.71 -22.11
C ILE A 544 -5.10 5.84 -22.22
N SER A 545 -3.92 5.74 -21.60
CA SER A 545 -2.87 6.78 -21.61
C SER A 545 -2.47 7.20 -23.04
N GLY A 546 -2.43 6.23 -23.96
CA GLY A 546 -2.13 6.46 -25.38
C GLY A 546 -3.19 7.25 -26.15
N LEU A 547 -4.34 7.53 -25.55
CA LEU A 547 -5.41 8.36 -26.11
C LEU A 547 -5.27 9.84 -25.77
N ALA A 548 -4.20 10.25 -25.08
CA ALA A 548 -3.92 11.65 -24.84
C ALA A 548 -3.93 12.48 -26.15
N GLY A 549 -4.82 13.48 -26.22
CA GLY A 549 -5.00 14.30 -27.42
C GLY A 549 -5.74 13.62 -28.58
N ALA A 550 -6.37 12.47 -28.34
CA ALA A 550 -7.24 11.81 -29.30
C ALA A 550 -8.43 12.69 -29.70
N THR A 551 -8.98 12.42 -30.88
CA THR A 551 -10.14 13.13 -31.41
C THR A 551 -11.31 12.18 -31.59
N THR A 552 -12.51 12.62 -31.21
CA THR A 552 -13.74 11.89 -31.48
C THR A 552 -13.96 11.76 -32.98
N LYS A 553 -14.23 10.54 -33.42
CA LYS A 553 -14.52 10.20 -34.81
C LYS A 553 -15.95 9.69 -34.95
N THR A 554 -16.50 9.90 -36.14
CA THR A 554 -17.74 9.24 -36.55
C THR A 554 -17.47 7.83 -37.04
N ALA A 555 -18.50 6.99 -37.08
CA ALA A 555 -18.41 5.58 -37.45
C ALA A 555 -17.97 5.29 -38.91
N THR A 556 -17.42 6.27 -39.66
CA THR A 556 -16.93 6.11 -41.05
C THR A 556 -15.60 6.83 -41.33
N GLU A 557 -14.80 7.14 -40.32
CA GLU A 557 -13.55 7.91 -40.47
C GLU A 557 -12.29 7.05 -40.29
N PHE A 558 -11.16 7.55 -40.83
CA PHE A 558 -9.90 6.82 -40.90
C PHE A 558 -8.69 7.67 -40.54
N VAL A 559 -7.68 7.02 -39.96
CA VAL A 559 -6.33 7.55 -39.79
C VAL A 559 -5.38 6.63 -40.57
N THR A 560 -4.49 7.24 -41.34
CA THR A 560 -3.56 6.52 -42.22
C THR A 560 -2.11 6.80 -41.80
N ILE A 561 -1.33 5.74 -41.63
CA ILE A 561 0.14 5.87 -41.55
C ILE A 561 0.66 6.19 -42.96
N SER A 562 1.20 7.40 -43.14
CA SER A 562 1.61 7.90 -44.45
C SER A 562 3.10 7.66 -44.70
N GLY A 563 3.47 7.18 -45.90
CA GLY A 563 4.87 7.08 -46.34
C GLY A 563 5.52 5.70 -46.17
N THR A 564 4.74 4.68 -45.81
CA THR A 564 5.18 3.31 -45.54
C THR A 564 4.75 2.36 -46.68
N PRO A 565 5.45 1.22 -46.89
CA PRO A 565 5.03 0.19 -47.86
C PRO A 565 3.68 -0.45 -47.51
N LEU A 566 3.42 -0.61 -46.21
CA LEU A 566 2.17 -1.07 -45.63
C LEU A 566 1.34 0.13 -45.16
N ARG A 567 0.22 0.37 -45.82
CA ARG A 567 -0.76 1.38 -45.42
C ARG A 567 -1.78 0.73 -44.50
N ILE A 568 -1.84 1.22 -43.26
CA ILE A 568 -2.87 0.85 -42.29
C ILE A 568 -3.88 2.00 -42.25
N ASP A 569 -5.13 1.68 -42.57
CA ASP A 569 -6.29 2.56 -42.42
C ASP A 569 -7.10 2.06 -41.24
N HIS A 570 -7.14 2.84 -40.15
CA HIS A 570 -8.00 2.52 -39.01
C HIS A 570 -9.47 2.75 -39.42
N ILE A 571 -10.33 1.72 -39.43
CA ILE A 571 -11.66 1.80 -40.08
C ILE A 571 -12.77 2.02 -39.07
N ALA A 572 -13.46 3.17 -39.19
CA ALA A 572 -14.91 3.38 -39.14
C ALA A 572 -15.77 2.63 -38.09
N SER A 573 -15.72 1.30 -38.03
CA SER A 573 -16.58 0.46 -37.18
C SER A 573 -15.76 -0.50 -36.30
N GLY A 574 -14.56 -0.07 -35.90
CA GLY A 574 -13.69 -0.79 -34.97
C GLY A 574 -12.77 -1.85 -35.60
N GLY A 575 -12.84 -2.06 -36.92
CA GLY A 575 -11.93 -2.95 -37.65
C GLY A 575 -10.73 -2.22 -38.25
N ASN A 576 -9.76 -2.98 -38.80
CA ASN A 576 -8.58 -2.41 -39.44
C ASN A 576 -8.45 -2.82 -40.91
N GLY A 577 -8.28 -1.82 -41.75
CA GLY A 577 -8.12 -1.92 -43.18
C GLY A 577 -6.67 -1.76 -43.54
N VAL A 578 -6.22 -2.53 -44.53
CA VAL A 578 -4.80 -2.61 -44.82
C VAL A 578 -4.63 -2.70 -46.32
N GLY A 579 -3.59 -2.05 -46.83
CA GLY A 579 -3.12 -2.34 -48.17
C GLY A 579 -1.62 -2.14 -48.33
N TYR A 580 -1.03 -2.95 -49.20
CA TYR A 580 0.41 -2.98 -49.42
C TYR A 580 0.73 -2.59 -50.86
N ASN A 581 1.58 -1.56 -51.04
CA ASN A 581 2.14 -1.09 -52.32
C ASN A 581 1.15 -1.04 -53.52
N GLY A 582 -0.11 -0.69 -53.26
CA GLY A 582 -1.14 -0.55 -54.30
C GLY A 582 -1.65 -1.86 -54.93
N GLY A 583 -1.24 -3.04 -54.44
CA GLY A 583 -1.60 -4.35 -55.01
C GLY A 583 -2.46 -5.25 -54.10
N ARG A 584 -2.13 -5.35 -52.81
CA ARG A 584 -2.85 -6.18 -51.81
C ARG A 584 -3.77 -5.27 -50.98
N GLN A 585 -5.05 -5.60 -50.80
CA GLN A 585 -6.00 -4.82 -50.01
C GLN A 585 -6.94 -5.75 -49.23
N SER A 586 -7.24 -5.39 -47.97
CA SER A 586 -8.21 -6.12 -47.13
C SER A 586 -9.67 -5.68 -47.31
N TYR A 587 -9.96 -4.86 -48.35
CA TYR A 587 -11.30 -4.39 -48.68
C TYR A 587 -11.32 -3.57 -49.98
N GLN A 588 -12.53 -3.27 -50.48
CA GLN A 588 -12.75 -2.39 -51.62
C GLN A 588 -13.16 -0.96 -51.19
N TYR A 589 -12.42 0.07 -51.61
CA TYR A 589 -12.62 1.48 -51.22
C TYR A 589 -13.94 2.16 -51.62
N THR A 590 -14.87 1.49 -52.29
CA THR A 590 -16.04 2.14 -52.90
C THR A 590 -17.35 1.94 -52.16
N SER A 591 -17.37 1.20 -51.04
CA SER A 591 -18.59 0.94 -50.27
C SER A 591 -18.31 0.84 -48.76
N TYR A 592 -18.57 1.93 -48.03
CA TYR A 592 -18.41 2.00 -46.57
C TYR A 592 -19.79 1.99 -45.91
N SER A 593 -20.30 0.81 -45.59
CA SER A 593 -21.58 0.65 -44.90
C SER A 593 -21.60 -0.65 -44.12
N CYS A 594 -22.14 -0.63 -42.90
CA CYS A 594 -22.37 -1.82 -42.07
C CYS A 594 -23.04 -2.93 -42.90
N GLY A 595 -22.42 -4.12 -42.97
CA GLY A 595 -22.80 -5.23 -43.86
C GLY A 595 -22.24 -5.24 -45.29
N GLY A 596 -21.39 -4.29 -45.68
CA GLY A 596 -20.63 -4.28 -46.95
C GLY A 596 -19.25 -4.96 -46.86
N THR A 597 -18.46 -4.87 -47.92
CA THR A 597 -17.10 -5.45 -48.07
C THR A 597 -16.02 -4.64 -47.33
N PHE A 598 -16.18 -4.44 -46.02
CA PHE A 598 -15.26 -3.65 -45.18
C PHE A 598 -14.85 -4.42 -43.90
N PRO A 599 -13.69 -4.12 -43.30
CA PRO A 599 -13.25 -4.74 -42.05
C PRO A 599 -14.16 -4.40 -40.88
N PHE A 600 -14.42 -5.37 -40.03
CA PHE A 600 -15.33 -5.23 -38.91
C PHE A 600 -14.71 -5.76 -37.62
N MET A 601 -15.18 -5.20 -36.51
CA MET A 601 -15.08 -5.78 -35.19
C MET A 601 -16.50 -6.01 -34.68
N HIS A 602 -16.74 -7.15 -34.04
CA HIS A 602 -18.02 -7.52 -33.50
C HIS A 602 -17.90 -8.00 -32.06
N VAL A 603 -18.78 -7.48 -31.20
CA VAL A 603 -18.88 -7.90 -29.80
C VAL A 603 -20.28 -8.46 -29.56
N ASN A 604 -20.38 -9.56 -28.81
CA ASN A 604 -21.64 -10.18 -28.43
C ASN A 604 -21.60 -10.79 -27.04
N ASP A 605 -22.78 -11.04 -26.48
CA ASP A 605 -22.97 -11.70 -25.19
C ASP A 605 -23.64 -13.10 -25.33
N GLY A 606 -23.67 -13.63 -26.56
CA GLY A 606 -24.40 -14.84 -26.96
C GLY A 606 -25.90 -14.65 -27.25
N SER A 607 -26.52 -13.60 -26.71
CA SER A 607 -27.95 -13.29 -26.89
C SER A 607 -28.18 -12.10 -27.82
N ASN A 608 -27.30 -11.10 -27.75
CA ASN A 608 -27.24 -9.89 -28.57
C ASN A 608 -25.82 -9.74 -29.11
N GLY A 609 -25.69 -9.07 -30.25
CA GLY A 609 -24.39 -8.76 -30.84
C GLY A 609 -24.46 -7.47 -31.65
N GLU A 610 -23.36 -6.74 -31.69
CA GLU A 610 -23.27 -5.44 -32.34
C GLU A 610 -22.04 -5.36 -33.25
N TYR A 611 -22.29 -5.14 -34.54
CA TYR A 611 -21.25 -5.20 -35.58
C TYR A 611 -20.65 -3.84 -35.87
N CYS A 612 -21.34 -2.73 -35.57
CA CYS A 612 -20.88 -1.40 -35.95
C CYS A 612 -21.48 -0.22 -35.15
N ASN A 613 -22.33 -0.42 -34.14
CA ASN A 613 -22.94 0.66 -33.33
C ASN A 613 -22.18 0.91 -32.02
N TYR A 614 -20.87 1.09 -32.13
CA TYR A 614 -20.06 1.51 -31.00
C TYR A 614 -20.26 3.01 -30.71
N LYS A 615 -20.09 3.40 -29.45
CA LYS A 615 -20.17 4.79 -28.98
C LYS A 615 -18.79 5.33 -28.61
N ASP A 616 -18.70 6.65 -28.54
CA ASP A 616 -17.52 7.43 -28.14
C ASP A 616 -16.21 6.95 -28.74
N TYR A 617 -16.21 6.84 -30.07
CA TYR A 617 -15.03 6.41 -30.79
C TYR A 617 -13.94 7.48 -30.77
N LEU A 618 -12.89 7.25 -29.98
CA LEU A 618 -11.70 8.11 -29.90
C LEU A 618 -10.56 7.49 -30.70
N VAL A 619 -9.82 8.31 -31.43
CA VAL A 619 -8.62 7.87 -32.15
C VAL A 619 -7.49 8.90 -31.95
N SER A 620 -6.33 8.40 -31.53
CA SER A 620 -5.09 9.16 -31.37
C SER A 620 -4.44 9.51 -32.72
N ASN A 621 -3.44 10.39 -32.70
CA ASN A 621 -2.55 10.58 -33.85
C ASN A 621 -1.53 9.44 -33.93
N VAL A 622 -0.97 9.19 -35.11
CA VAL A 622 0.16 8.28 -35.25
C VAL A 622 1.36 8.86 -34.49
N THR A 623 1.91 8.08 -33.57
CA THR A 623 3.14 8.39 -32.81
C THR A 623 4.26 7.43 -33.22
N GLY A 624 5.48 7.70 -32.74
CA GLY A 624 6.68 6.92 -33.05
C GLY A 624 7.33 7.23 -34.41
N SER A 625 8.56 6.78 -34.58
CA SER A 625 9.38 6.98 -35.78
C SER A 625 9.25 5.87 -36.82
N GLY A 626 8.74 4.69 -36.42
CA GLY A 626 8.62 3.50 -37.25
C GLY A 626 9.88 2.63 -37.26
N SER A 627 10.79 2.83 -36.31
CA SER A 627 11.95 1.93 -36.11
C SER A 627 11.60 0.80 -35.16
N THR A 628 12.42 -0.24 -35.07
CA THR A 628 12.17 -1.39 -34.17
C THR A 628 12.08 -0.98 -32.70
N VAL A 629 12.89 -0.01 -32.27
CA VAL A 629 12.90 0.53 -30.89
C VAL A 629 11.82 1.59 -30.62
N ASP A 630 11.22 2.13 -31.69
CA ASP A 630 10.22 3.19 -31.62
C ASP A 630 9.25 3.02 -32.81
N PRO A 631 8.43 1.96 -32.79
CA PRO A 631 7.52 1.62 -33.88
C PRO A 631 6.42 2.66 -34.00
N TYR A 632 5.71 2.67 -35.13
CA TYR A 632 4.51 3.49 -35.25
C TYR A 632 3.42 2.95 -34.33
N VAL A 633 2.81 3.83 -33.53
CA VAL A 633 1.73 3.47 -32.60
C VAL A 633 0.48 4.29 -32.85
N ILE A 634 -0.67 3.60 -32.86
CA ILE A 634 -2.01 4.20 -32.92
C ILE A 634 -2.90 3.56 -31.86
N TRP A 635 -3.52 4.40 -31.05
CA TRP A 635 -4.54 4.03 -30.06
C TRP A 635 -5.94 4.44 -30.52
N SER A 636 -6.93 3.62 -30.19
CA SER A 636 -8.35 3.99 -30.23
C SER A 636 -9.15 3.35 -29.10
N SER A 637 -10.23 4.01 -28.66
CA SER A 637 -11.23 3.41 -27.75
C SER A 637 -12.63 3.58 -28.29
N ARG A 638 -13.51 2.67 -27.87
CA ARG A 638 -14.97 2.76 -28.03
C ARG A 638 -15.63 1.86 -26.99
N TYR A 639 -16.94 1.99 -26.81
CA TYR A 639 -17.71 1.01 -26.04
C TYR A 639 -18.93 0.49 -26.79
N TRP A 640 -19.30 -0.76 -26.51
CA TRP A 640 -20.53 -1.38 -26.95
C TRP A 640 -21.66 -1.02 -25.97
N ASP A 641 -22.48 -0.07 -26.39
CA ASP A 641 -23.73 0.36 -25.73
C ASP A 641 -24.79 -0.74 -25.84
N ARG A 642 -24.83 -1.62 -24.84
CA ARG A 642 -25.65 -2.84 -24.83
C ARG A 642 -27.12 -2.53 -24.54
N ASP A 643 -27.38 -1.52 -23.71
CA ASP A 643 -28.74 -1.15 -23.30
C ASP A 643 -29.36 -0.01 -24.15
N GLY A 644 -28.55 0.67 -24.96
CA GLY A 644 -28.94 1.70 -25.90
C GLY A 644 -29.08 3.10 -25.29
N ASN A 645 -28.56 3.34 -24.08
CA ASN A 645 -28.73 4.60 -23.36
C ASN A 645 -27.70 5.68 -23.78
N ASN A 646 -26.64 5.32 -24.51
CA ASN A 646 -25.51 6.17 -24.93
C ASN A 646 -24.74 6.81 -23.75
N LEU A 647 -24.58 6.08 -22.66
CA LEU A 647 -23.70 6.36 -21.54
C LEU A 647 -22.89 5.09 -21.30
N PHE A 648 -21.58 5.19 -21.11
CA PHE A 648 -20.81 4.04 -20.67
C PHE A 648 -21.20 3.74 -19.23
N ASP A 649 -21.77 2.56 -18.97
CA ASP A 649 -22.18 2.13 -17.64
C ASP A 649 -22.03 0.62 -17.47
N ASN A 650 -22.41 0.10 -16.30
CA ASN A 650 -22.25 -1.33 -15.95
C ASN A 650 -22.91 -2.33 -16.91
N SER A 651 -23.72 -1.85 -17.85
CA SER A 651 -24.30 -2.66 -18.89
C SER A 651 -23.43 -2.76 -20.14
N ASP A 652 -22.33 -2.01 -20.24
CA ASP A 652 -21.54 -1.86 -21.46
C ASP A 652 -20.16 -2.51 -21.39
N ILE A 653 -19.54 -2.65 -22.57
CA ILE A 653 -18.19 -3.22 -22.73
C ILE A 653 -17.31 -2.21 -23.47
N ARG A 654 -16.23 -1.75 -22.84
CA ARG A 654 -15.23 -0.90 -23.49
C ARG A 654 -14.20 -1.78 -24.20
N ILE A 655 -13.73 -1.27 -25.34
CA ILE A 655 -12.69 -1.88 -26.16
C ILE A 655 -11.67 -0.81 -26.50
N VAL A 656 -10.48 -0.95 -25.94
CA VAL A 656 -9.29 -0.17 -26.32
C VAL A 656 -8.48 -0.99 -27.30
N THR A 657 -8.03 -0.37 -28.39
CA THR A 657 -7.18 -1.01 -29.41
C THR A 657 -5.88 -0.25 -29.56
N LYS A 658 -4.77 -0.96 -29.42
CA LYS A 658 -3.42 -0.48 -29.69
C LYS A 658 -2.87 -1.18 -30.92
N ILE A 659 -2.40 -0.40 -31.88
CA ILE A 659 -1.79 -0.88 -33.12
C ILE A 659 -0.32 -0.50 -33.10
N THR A 660 0.55 -1.48 -33.34
CA THR A 660 2.01 -1.30 -33.40
C THR A 660 2.54 -1.78 -34.75
N TYR A 661 3.35 -0.96 -35.42
CA TYR A 661 3.92 -1.27 -36.73
C TYR A 661 5.35 -0.74 -36.92
N THR A 662 6.29 -1.63 -37.23
CA THR A 662 7.66 -1.27 -37.64
C THR A 662 7.73 -1.06 -39.14
N ASN A 663 8.37 0.02 -39.58
CA ASN A 663 8.34 0.42 -40.98
C ASN A 663 9.17 -0.52 -41.87
N GLY A 664 8.49 -1.25 -42.74
CA GLY A 664 9.10 -2.20 -43.67
C GLY A 664 8.50 -3.59 -43.53
N ASP A 665 7.94 -3.88 -42.36
CA ASP A 665 7.36 -5.18 -42.03
C ASP A 665 6.18 -5.53 -42.92
N GLU A 666 6.02 -6.83 -43.16
CA GLU A 666 4.85 -7.37 -43.85
C GLU A 666 3.67 -7.65 -42.92
N PHE A 667 3.74 -7.22 -41.66
CA PHE A 667 2.70 -7.41 -40.66
C PHE A 667 2.60 -6.20 -39.73
N PHE A 668 1.59 -6.22 -38.87
CA PHE A 668 1.49 -5.34 -37.72
C PHE A 668 0.67 -6.03 -36.64
N ASP A 669 0.86 -5.57 -35.41
CA ASP A 669 0.21 -6.15 -34.25
C ASP A 669 -0.95 -5.27 -33.81
N GLN A 670 -2.03 -5.93 -33.41
CA GLN A 670 -3.20 -5.31 -32.82
C GLN A 670 -3.46 -5.96 -31.48
N GLN A 671 -3.48 -5.14 -30.44
CA GLN A 671 -3.86 -5.52 -29.10
C GLN A 671 -5.22 -4.90 -28.78
N TYR A 672 -6.12 -5.72 -28.26
CA TYR A 672 -7.41 -5.30 -27.71
C TYR A 672 -7.34 -5.46 -26.21
N CYS A 673 -7.57 -4.38 -25.48
CA CYS A 673 -7.99 -4.46 -24.10
C CYS A 673 -9.51 -4.34 -24.05
N VAL A 674 -10.16 -5.23 -23.31
CA VAL A 674 -11.62 -5.28 -23.15
C VAL A 674 -11.94 -5.33 -21.67
N ASP A 675 -12.87 -4.48 -21.22
CA ASP A 675 -13.33 -4.40 -19.83
C ASP A 675 -14.82 -4.04 -19.77
N SER A 676 -15.39 -4.09 -18.57
CA SER A 676 -16.76 -3.64 -18.28
C SER A 676 -16.71 -2.40 -17.41
N ALA A 677 -17.70 -1.51 -17.52
CA ALA A 677 -17.77 -0.41 -16.55
C ALA A 677 -18.10 -0.98 -15.16
N ASP A 678 -17.33 -0.56 -14.15
CA ASP A 678 -17.52 -0.88 -12.73
C ASP A 678 -17.45 -2.38 -12.38
N GLY A 679 -16.92 -3.25 -13.26
CA GLY A 679 -16.68 -4.67 -12.94
C GLY A 679 -17.92 -5.56 -12.72
N LEU A 680 -19.13 -5.13 -13.11
CA LEU A 680 -20.40 -5.82 -12.78
C LEU A 680 -21.02 -6.64 -13.93
N ASN A 681 -20.28 -6.92 -15.00
CA ASN A 681 -20.82 -7.71 -16.10
C ASN A 681 -21.06 -9.18 -15.70
N SER A 682 -22.18 -9.75 -16.16
CA SER A 682 -22.57 -11.13 -15.85
C SER A 682 -22.73 -12.02 -17.08
N SER A 683 -22.53 -11.44 -18.27
CA SER A 683 -22.69 -12.14 -19.53
C SER A 683 -21.33 -12.53 -20.11
N SER A 684 -21.26 -13.70 -20.73
CA SER A 684 -20.06 -14.13 -21.44
C SER A 684 -19.89 -13.32 -22.72
N ILE A 685 -18.79 -12.60 -22.84
CA ILE A 685 -18.47 -11.75 -23.98
C ILE A 685 -17.70 -12.56 -25.03
N GLY A 686 -18.02 -12.31 -26.30
CA GLY A 686 -17.28 -12.81 -27.44
C GLY A 686 -16.86 -11.65 -28.35
N LEU A 687 -15.58 -11.61 -28.72
CA LEU A 687 -14.98 -10.63 -29.61
C LEU A 687 -14.60 -11.32 -30.92
N ALA A 688 -15.09 -10.82 -32.05
CA ALA A 688 -14.73 -11.29 -33.38
C ALA A 688 -14.18 -10.15 -34.23
N GLN A 689 -13.14 -10.44 -35.01
CA GLN A 689 -12.60 -9.53 -36.01
C GLN A 689 -12.48 -10.23 -37.36
N GLY A 690 -12.80 -9.51 -38.43
CA GLY A 690 -12.63 -10.03 -39.78
C GLY A 690 -12.68 -8.97 -40.87
N PHE A 691 -12.40 -9.40 -42.09
CA PHE A 691 -12.44 -8.56 -43.29
C PHE A 691 -12.64 -9.39 -44.56
N ASP A 692 -12.87 -8.69 -45.66
CA ASP A 692 -13.08 -9.26 -47.00
C ASP A 692 -11.78 -9.20 -47.82
N THR A 693 -11.34 -10.30 -48.47
CA THR A 693 -9.99 -10.34 -49.06
C THR A 693 -9.93 -9.83 -50.51
N TYR A 694 -9.75 -8.53 -50.71
CA TYR A 694 -9.63 -7.92 -52.06
C TYR A 694 -8.21 -8.06 -52.68
N LEU A 695 -7.81 -9.28 -53.06
CA LEU A 695 -6.47 -9.60 -53.57
C LEU A 695 -6.28 -9.29 -55.08
N ASN A 696 -5.48 -8.26 -55.40
CA ASN A 696 -5.14 -7.87 -56.79
C ASN A 696 -6.38 -7.54 -57.67
N GLY A 697 -7.38 -6.85 -57.11
CA GLY A 697 -8.53 -6.37 -57.90
C GLY A 697 -9.74 -7.31 -57.97
N GLY A 698 -9.84 -8.28 -57.06
CA GLY A 698 -11.02 -9.12 -56.87
C GLY A 698 -10.81 -10.17 -55.78
N ASP A 699 -11.90 -10.74 -55.28
CA ASP A 699 -11.93 -11.37 -53.95
C ASP A 699 -11.58 -12.86 -53.90
N GLN A 700 -11.02 -13.40 -54.99
CA GLN A 700 -10.85 -14.84 -55.15
C GLN A 700 -9.51 -15.33 -54.60
N GLY A 701 -9.60 -16.14 -53.54
CA GLY A 701 -8.48 -16.83 -52.91
C GLY A 701 -8.99 -17.98 -52.05
N ALA A 702 -8.14 -18.94 -51.77
CA ALA A 702 -8.53 -20.12 -51.02
C ALA A 702 -7.94 -20.12 -49.60
N ALA A 703 -8.65 -20.73 -48.66
CA ALA A 703 -8.30 -20.78 -47.25
C ALA A 703 -7.01 -21.56 -46.97
N PHE A 704 -6.15 -21.00 -46.13
CA PHE A 704 -4.90 -21.60 -45.70
C PHE A 704 -4.80 -21.56 -44.16
N THR A 705 -4.08 -22.51 -43.57
CA THR A 705 -3.84 -22.58 -42.12
C THR A 705 -2.42 -22.98 -41.80
N ILE A 706 -1.93 -22.73 -40.59
CA ILE A 706 -0.74 -23.41 -40.05
C ILE A 706 -1.15 -24.16 -38.79
N PRO A 707 -0.81 -25.46 -38.65
CA PRO A 707 -0.10 -26.29 -39.61
C PRO A 707 -0.89 -26.50 -40.93
N TYR A 708 -0.16 -26.71 -42.03
CA TYR A 708 -0.70 -27.10 -43.34
C TYR A 708 -0.02 -28.36 -43.87
N ASN A 709 -0.66 -29.00 -44.83
CA ASN A 709 -0.05 -30.09 -45.57
C ASN A 709 0.87 -29.53 -46.67
N THR A 710 2.18 -29.62 -46.45
CA THR A 710 3.23 -29.15 -47.36
C THR A 710 3.25 -29.85 -48.72
N ALA A 711 2.73 -31.08 -48.81
CA ALA A 711 2.77 -31.86 -50.05
C ALA A 711 1.69 -31.43 -51.07
N ASN A 712 0.60 -30.83 -50.60
CA ASN A 712 -0.53 -30.42 -51.45
C ASN A 712 -1.02 -29.00 -51.19
N TYR A 713 -0.38 -28.27 -50.26
CA TYR A 713 -0.75 -26.92 -49.84
C TYR A 713 -2.24 -26.82 -49.49
N GLN A 714 -2.75 -27.78 -48.72
CA GLN A 714 -4.11 -27.79 -48.19
C GLN A 714 -4.08 -27.67 -46.67
N PRO A 715 -5.17 -27.20 -46.02
CA PRO A 715 -5.27 -27.12 -44.57
C PRO A 715 -5.02 -28.47 -43.91
N ALA A 716 -4.33 -28.44 -42.76
CA ALA A 716 -4.23 -29.60 -41.88
C ALA A 716 -5.50 -29.72 -41.01
N SER A 717 -5.41 -30.35 -39.85
CA SER A 717 -6.49 -30.37 -38.84
C SER A 717 -6.13 -29.45 -37.68
N PRO A 718 -7.10 -28.84 -36.98
CA PRO A 718 -6.85 -27.90 -35.89
C PRO A 718 -6.17 -28.58 -34.68
N PRO A 719 -5.55 -27.83 -33.75
CA PRO A 719 -5.53 -26.35 -33.66
C PRO A 719 -4.71 -25.67 -34.75
N TYR A 720 -5.04 -24.41 -35.06
CA TYR A 720 -4.32 -23.62 -36.06
C TYR A 720 -3.76 -22.36 -35.42
N SER A 721 -2.46 -22.11 -35.59
CA SER A 721 -1.77 -20.89 -35.16
C SER A 721 -1.90 -19.75 -36.19
N LEU A 722 -2.20 -20.08 -37.44
CA LEU A 722 -2.45 -19.10 -38.50
C LEU A 722 -3.68 -19.52 -39.32
N VAL A 723 -4.53 -18.55 -39.66
CA VAL A 723 -5.65 -18.72 -40.60
C VAL A 723 -5.64 -17.58 -41.60
N GLY A 724 -5.70 -17.90 -42.89
CA GLY A 724 -5.64 -16.89 -43.94
C GLY A 724 -6.22 -17.31 -45.28
N VAL A 725 -5.93 -16.50 -46.29
CA VAL A 725 -6.31 -16.70 -47.69
C VAL A 725 -5.09 -16.47 -48.57
N THR A 726 -4.92 -17.33 -49.57
CA THR A 726 -3.86 -17.21 -50.57
C THR A 726 -4.41 -17.33 -51.99
N LYS A 727 -3.71 -16.70 -52.94
CA LYS A 727 -4.04 -16.73 -54.36
C LYS A 727 -3.10 -17.66 -55.13
N ASN A 728 -3.51 -18.91 -55.35
CA ASN A 728 -2.80 -19.97 -56.12
C ASN A 728 -1.78 -20.84 -55.37
N TYR A 729 -1.61 -20.69 -54.04
CA TYR A 729 -0.85 -21.62 -53.17
C TYR A 729 0.61 -21.91 -53.55
N THR A 730 1.29 -20.98 -54.21
CA THR A 730 2.74 -21.03 -54.40
C THR A 730 3.44 -20.20 -53.34
N ILE A 731 4.70 -20.51 -53.05
CA ILE A 731 5.48 -19.81 -52.01
C ILE A 731 5.58 -18.29 -52.22
N ASN A 732 5.43 -17.83 -53.46
CA ASN A 732 5.50 -16.42 -53.84
C ASN A 732 4.12 -15.75 -53.95
N ASP A 733 3.04 -16.49 -53.73
CA ASP A 733 1.69 -15.95 -53.88
C ASP A 733 1.31 -15.03 -52.73
N GLN A 734 0.43 -14.08 -53.03
CA GLN A 734 -0.06 -13.12 -52.05
C GLN A 734 -0.83 -13.84 -50.95
N PHE A 735 -0.52 -13.47 -49.71
CA PHE A 735 -1.12 -13.99 -48.50
C PHE A 735 -1.68 -12.86 -47.65
N MET A 736 -2.82 -13.14 -47.03
CA MET A 736 -3.39 -12.33 -45.96
C MET A 736 -3.97 -13.26 -44.89
N GLY A 737 -3.77 -12.94 -43.62
CA GLY A 737 -4.29 -13.76 -42.54
C GLY A 737 -4.06 -13.18 -41.15
N TYR A 738 -4.55 -13.93 -40.17
CA TYR A 738 -4.30 -13.73 -38.75
C TYR A 738 -3.32 -14.79 -38.26
N LEU A 739 -2.33 -14.36 -37.48
CA LEU A 739 -1.47 -15.20 -36.66
C LEU A 739 -1.80 -14.94 -35.19
N GLU A 740 -1.89 -16.02 -34.44
CA GLU A 740 -2.06 -16.05 -33.00
C GLU A 740 -0.79 -15.54 -32.31
N LEU A 741 -0.92 -14.66 -31.31
CA LEU A 741 0.23 -14.14 -30.54
C LEU A 741 0.19 -14.57 -29.07
N ASP A 742 -0.92 -14.31 -28.38
CA ASP A 742 -1.04 -14.48 -26.92
C ASP A 742 -2.06 -15.54 -26.51
N ARG A 743 -3.13 -15.72 -27.29
CA ARG A 743 -4.20 -16.67 -27.00
C ARG A 743 -4.85 -17.26 -28.25
N SER A 744 -5.05 -18.58 -28.22
CA SER A 744 -5.78 -19.28 -29.27
C SER A 744 -7.18 -18.74 -29.45
N TRP A 745 -7.51 -18.42 -30.71
CA TRP A 745 -8.89 -18.14 -31.07
C TRP A 745 -9.75 -19.39 -30.85
N ASP A 746 -10.93 -19.20 -30.29
CA ASP A 746 -11.90 -20.28 -30.12
C ASP A 746 -12.52 -20.69 -31.45
N ARG A 747 -12.61 -19.72 -32.38
CA ARG A 747 -13.26 -19.89 -33.67
C ARG A 747 -12.57 -19.12 -34.77
N TYR A 748 -12.64 -19.66 -35.98
CA TYR A 748 -12.08 -19.04 -37.18
C TYR A 748 -13.03 -19.17 -38.35
N PHE A 749 -12.80 -18.39 -39.40
CA PHE A 749 -13.54 -18.48 -40.64
C PHE A 749 -12.66 -18.03 -41.81
N SER A 750 -12.64 -18.83 -42.87
CA SER A 750 -12.14 -18.45 -44.19
C SER A 750 -13.09 -19.05 -45.23
N GLY A 751 -13.88 -18.22 -45.90
CA GLY A 751 -14.98 -18.68 -46.76
C GLY A 751 -15.79 -17.52 -47.31
N GLN A 752 -16.93 -17.77 -47.95
CA GLN A 752 -17.77 -16.69 -48.49
C GLN A 752 -18.03 -15.58 -47.47
N TYR A 753 -17.52 -14.37 -47.72
CA TYR A 753 -17.62 -13.25 -46.77
C TYR A 753 -19.10 -12.94 -46.41
N SER A 754 -19.99 -13.02 -47.40
CA SER A 754 -21.44 -12.89 -47.19
C SER A 754 -22.05 -13.94 -46.24
N THR A 755 -21.45 -15.13 -46.14
CA THR A 755 -21.88 -16.16 -45.17
C THR A 755 -21.46 -15.78 -43.77
N MET A 756 -20.20 -15.33 -43.60
CA MET A 756 -19.68 -14.85 -42.33
C MET A 756 -20.59 -13.75 -41.76
N ILE A 757 -20.77 -12.65 -42.48
CA ILE A 757 -21.59 -11.52 -42.01
C ILE A 757 -23.08 -11.90 -41.92
N GLY A 758 -23.62 -12.56 -42.96
CA GLY A 758 -25.06 -12.73 -43.11
C GLY A 758 -25.69 -13.89 -42.33
N THR A 759 -24.91 -14.94 -42.03
CA THR A 759 -25.42 -16.16 -41.38
C THR A 759 -24.79 -16.36 -40.00
N ASN A 760 -23.46 -16.39 -39.91
CA ASN A 760 -22.74 -16.64 -38.66
C ASN A 760 -22.94 -15.49 -37.66
N LEU A 761 -22.95 -14.28 -38.20
CA LEU A 761 -22.86 -13.06 -37.42
C LEU A 761 -24.20 -12.28 -37.40
N ASN A 762 -25.16 -12.56 -38.28
CA ASN A 762 -26.43 -11.81 -38.27
C ASN A 762 -27.54 -12.41 -37.39
N SER A 763 -27.37 -13.63 -36.85
CA SER A 763 -28.42 -14.31 -36.08
C SER A 763 -27.85 -15.18 -34.96
N SER A 764 -28.47 -15.12 -33.78
CA SER A 764 -28.03 -15.89 -32.61
C SER A 764 -28.04 -17.41 -32.87
N PRO A 765 -26.98 -18.15 -32.48
CA PRO A 765 -25.78 -17.65 -31.78
C PRO A 765 -24.80 -16.94 -32.72
N PHE A 766 -24.29 -15.78 -32.31
CA PHE A 766 -23.43 -14.90 -33.13
C PHE A 766 -21.98 -15.37 -33.17
N LEU A 767 -21.72 -16.47 -33.88
CA LEU A 767 -20.46 -17.22 -33.80
C LEU A 767 -19.93 -17.60 -35.18
N LEU A 768 -18.62 -17.45 -35.38
CA LEU A 768 -17.89 -18.10 -36.46
C LEU A 768 -18.01 -19.64 -36.34
N ASP A 769 -18.06 -20.35 -37.46
CA ASP A 769 -18.39 -21.79 -37.52
C ASP A 769 -17.23 -22.70 -37.92
N ASN A 770 -15.99 -22.20 -37.83
CA ASN A 770 -14.77 -22.96 -38.14
C ASN A 770 -14.69 -23.42 -39.60
N THR A 771 -15.27 -22.63 -40.52
CA THR A 771 -15.22 -22.87 -41.96
C THR A 771 -13.84 -22.54 -42.55
N LEU A 772 -13.34 -23.43 -43.41
CA LEU A 772 -12.16 -23.20 -44.26
C LEU A 772 -12.49 -23.64 -45.70
N ASP A 773 -12.77 -22.69 -46.59
CA ASP A 773 -13.06 -22.95 -47.99
C ASP A 773 -11.78 -22.89 -48.83
N THR A 774 -11.30 -24.07 -49.24
CA THR A 774 -10.10 -24.23 -50.05
C THR A 774 -10.33 -24.02 -51.55
N ASN A 775 -11.54 -23.65 -51.97
CA ASN A 775 -11.83 -23.38 -53.36
C ASN A 775 -11.23 -22.04 -53.82
N THR A 776 -10.32 -22.10 -54.79
CA THR A 776 -9.61 -20.93 -55.34
C THR A 776 -10.51 -19.93 -56.06
N GLY A 777 -11.76 -20.29 -56.36
CA GLY A 777 -12.75 -19.39 -56.96
C GLY A 777 -13.73 -18.79 -55.96
N THR A 778 -13.64 -19.13 -54.68
CA THR A 778 -14.49 -18.53 -53.65
C THR A 778 -13.96 -17.15 -53.29
N ASP A 779 -14.90 -16.22 -53.16
CA ASP A 779 -14.73 -14.89 -52.59
C ASP A 779 -14.59 -15.03 -51.07
N ASN A 780 -13.35 -15.11 -50.57
CA ASN A 780 -13.12 -15.47 -49.17
C ASN A 780 -12.97 -14.23 -48.27
N GLY A 781 -13.82 -14.15 -47.26
CA GLY A 781 -13.58 -13.37 -46.06
C GLY A 781 -12.78 -14.16 -45.04
N ILE A 782 -11.98 -13.46 -44.22
CA ILE A 782 -11.23 -14.05 -43.10
C ILE A 782 -11.71 -13.44 -41.79
N GLY A 783 -11.88 -14.26 -40.76
CA GLY A 783 -12.12 -13.78 -39.41
C GLY A 783 -11.68 -14.77 -38.35
N VAL A 784 -11.40 -14.24 -37.16
CA VAL A 784 -11.10 -14.97 -35.94
C VAL A 784 -11.99 -14.45 -34.82
N GLN A 785 -12.26 -15.30 -33.83
CA GLN A 785 -13.13 -14.96 -32.71
C GLN A 785 -12.65 -15.64 -31.42
N TRP A 786 -12.71 -14.87 -30.35
CA TRP A 786 -12.47 -15.32 -28.98
C TRP A 786 -13.77 -15.29 -28.18
N GLY A 787 -13.98 -16.32 -27.36
CA GLY A 787 -14.92 -16.37 -26.26
C GLY A 787 -14.18 -15.96 -24.98
N LEU A 788 -14.38 -14.71 -24.58
CA LEU A 788 -13.64 -14.09 -23.49
C LEU A 788 -14.18 -14.51 -22.12
N GLY A 789 -15.40 -15.04 -22.06
CA GLY A 789 -16.05 -15.37 -20.80
C GLY A 789 -16.65 -14.12 -20.17
N VAL A 790 -16.89 -14.17 -18.85
CA VAL A 790 -17.32 -12.97 -18.11
C VAL A 790 -16.09 -12.08 -17.96
N ILE A 791 -16.18 -10.85 -18.46
CA ILE A 791 -15.16 -9.82 -18.34
C ILE A 791 -15.67 -8.80 -17.35
N ASN A 792 -14.94 -8.60 -16.26
CA ASN A 792 -15.20 -7.57 -15.27
C ASN A 792 -14.01 -6.61 -15.22
N ASP A 793 -12.81 -7.20 -15.15
CA ASP A 793 -11.53 -6.48 -15.23
C ASP A 793 -10.98 -6.49 -16.65
N ALA A 794 -9.99 -5.63 -16.89
CA ALA A 794 -9.25 -5.51 -18.14
C ALA A 794 -8.65 -6.85 -18.59
N SER A 795 -9.06 -7.26 -19.79
CA SER A 795 -8.56 -8.47 -20.44
C SER A 795 -7.93 -8.13 -21.77
N ILE A 796 -6.64 -8.49 -21.92
CA ILE A 796 -5.84 -8.19 -23.10
C ILE A 796 -5.80 -9.39 -24.06
N HIS A 797 -6.00 -9.12 -25.35
CA HIS A 797 -5.94 -10.08 -26.45
C HIS A 797 -5.29 -9.49 -27.68
N SER A 798 -4.42 -10.25 -28.35
CA SER A 798 -3.56 -9.74 -29.40
C SER A 798 -3.59 -10.62 -30.64
N VAL A 799 -3.52 -9.97 -31.80
CA VAL A 799 -3.35 -10.66 -33.08
C VAL A 799 -2.35 -9.93 -33.93
N ARG A 800 -1.61 -10.73 -34.69
CA ARG A 800 -0.80 -10.24 -35.80
C ARG A 800 -1.57 -10.40 -37.09
N LEU A 801 -1.64 -9.32 -37.86
CA LEU A 801 -2.20 -9.38 -39.21
C LEU A 801 -1.05 -9.38 -40.22
N LEU A 802 -1.03 -10.41 -41.06
CA LEU A 802 0.04 -10.65 -42.03
C LEU A 802 -0.40 -10.25 -43.43
N PHE A 803 0.52 -9.66 -44.18
CA PHE A 803 0.39 -9.19 -45.56
C PHE A 803 1.59 -9.60 -46.39
N SER A 804 1.92 -10.89 -46.38
CA SER A 804 3.16 -11.44 -46.91
C SER A 804 2.97 -12.24 -48.22
N SER A 805 4.03 -12.92 -48.64
CA SER A 805 3.95 -14.11 -49.46
C SER A 805 3.56 -15.34 -48.61
N LEU A 806 3.11 -16.43 -49.24
CA LEU A 806 2.86 -17.68 -48.52
C LEU A 806 4.11 -18.17 -47.77
N GLY A 807 5.29 -18.06 -48.38
CA GLY A 807 6.57 -18.41 -47.73
C GLY A 807 6.85 -17.60 -46.48
N GLY A 808 6.72 -16.28 -46.57
CA GLY A 808 6.92 -15.37 -45.43
C GLY A 808 5.95 -15.63 -44.29
N ALA A 809 4.68 -15.92 -44.60
CA ALA A 809 3.70 -16.27 -43.58
C ALA A 809 4.01 -17.59 -42.86
N ILE A 810 4.61 -18.57 -43.55
CA ILE A 810 5.04 -19.83 -42.93
C ILE A 810 6.22 -19.60 -42.00
N PHE A 811 7.18 -18.78 -42.43
CA PHE A 811 8.32 -18.43 -41.59
C PHE A 811 7.87 -17.67 -40.34
N GLN A 812 7.06 -16.62 -40.47
CA GLN A 812 6.58 -15.85 -39.31
C GLN A 812 5.72 -16.64 -38.31
N ALA A 813 5.26 -17.83 -38.69
CA ALA A 813 4.49 -18.71 -37.81
C ALA A 813 5.34 -19.79 -37.12
N ASN A 814 6.64 -19.88 -37.41
CA ASN A 814 7.58 -20.74 -36.69
C ASN A 814 8.78 -19.89 -36.28
N ASP A 815 9.26 -20.05 -35.06
CA ASP A 815 10.45 -19.32 -34.62
C ASP A 815 11.71 -19.96 -35.24
N TYR A 816 12.72 -19.15 -35.56
CA TYR A 816 13.98 -19.61 -36.12
C TYR A 816 15.16 -18.93 -35.42
N ASP A 817 16.17 -19.75 -35.16
CA ASP A 817 17.54 -19.33 -34.86
C ASP A 817 18.24 -19.10 -36.23
N LEU A 818 18.73 -17.89 -36.44
CA LEU A 818 19.43 -17.40 -37.63
C LEU A 818 20.66 -16.58 -37.17
N GLY A 819 21.72 -16.51 -37.98
CA GLY A 819 22.86 -15.60 -37.69
C GLY A 819 24.26 -16.20 -37.85
N ASP A 820 24.34 -17.53 -37.89
CA ASP A 820 25.54 -18.39 -37.92
C ASP A 820 26.73 -18.06 -38.88
N ALA A 821 26.57 -17.13 -39.84
CA ALA A 821 27.64 -16.76 -40.77
C ALA A 821 27.55 -15.31 -41.28
N PRO A 822 28.66 -14.69 -41.73
CA PRO A 822 28.64 -13.30 -42.17
C PRO A 822 27.80 -13.08 -43.43
N ASP A 823 27.01 -12.01 -43.43
CA ASP A 823 26.31 -11.49 -44.60
C ASP A 823 26.50 -9.96 -44.63
N THR A 824 26.97 -9.46 -45.77
CA THR A 824 27.27 -8.04 -45.97
C THR A 824 26.65 -7.47 -47.24
N SER A 825 26.08 -8.32 -48.10
CA SER A 825 25.37 -7.90 -49.32
C SER A 825 24.42 -8.97 -49.87
N THR A 826 23.58 -8.60 -50.83
CA THR A 826 22.56 -9.50 -51.41
C THR A 826 23.12 -10.60 -52.35
N GLY A 827 24.40 -10.97 -52.25
CA GLY A 827 25.07 -11.90 -53.17
C GLY A 827 25.94 -12.92 -52.43
N THR A 828 26.64 -13.76 -53.16
CA THR A 828 27.66 -14.66 -52.61
C THR A 828 29.05 -14.12 -52.93
N ALA A 829 29.90 -14.05 -51.92
CA ALA A 829 31.31 -13.73 -52.02
C ALA A 829 32.04 -14.16 -50.74
N SER A 830 33.37 -14.09 -50.75
CA SER A 830 34.17 -14.28 -49.54
C SER A 830 33.68 -13.36 -48.41
N GLY A 831 33.13 -13.94 -47.34
CA GLY A 831 32.57 -13.21 -46.20
C GLY A 831 31.12 -12.71 -46.40
N ASP A 832 30.39 -13.29 -47.35
CA ASP A 832 29.01 -12.94 -47.70
C ASP A 832 28.24 -14.23 -48.08
N TYR A 833 27.51 -14.78 -47.10
CA TYR A 833 26.97 -16.16 -47.13
C TYR A 833 25.45 -16.25 -47.24
N GLN A 834 24.77 -15.16 -47.59
CA GLN A 834 23.32 -15.14 -47.77
C GLN A 834 22.55 -15.68 -46.55
N THR A 835 22.91 -15.24 -45.34
CA THR A 835 22.27 -15.71 -44.09
C THR A 835 20.92 -15.07 -43.82
N LEU A 836 20.56 -14.02 -44.58
CA LEU A 836 19.24 -13.42 -44.52
C LEU A 836 18.11 -14.36 -44.93
N TYR A 837 16.95 -14.18 -44.30
CA TYR A 837 15.69 -14.86 -44.62
C TYR A 837 15.33 -14.80 -46.11
N ASP A 838 15.41 -13.61 -46.73
CA ASP A 838 15.02 -13.38 -48.12
C ASP A 838 15.83 -14.20 -49.13
N ASN A 839 16.98 -14.76 -48.71
CA ASN A 839 17.85 -15.60 -49.53
C ASN A 839 17.75 -17.10 -49.22
N GLY A 840 16.90 -17.50 -48.26
CA GLY A 840 16.82 -18.88 -47.78
C GLY A 840 18.02 -19.27 -46.91
N GLY A 841 18.43 -18.34 -46.04
CA GLY A 841 19.55 -18.47 -45.12
C GLY A 841 19.53 -19.72 -44.24
N ALA A 842 20.69 -20.04 -43.66
CA ALA A 842 20.81 -21.11 -42.69
C ALA A 842 20.13 -20.74 -41.38
N GLY A 843 19.42 -21.70 -40.78
CA GLY A 843 18.87 -21.56 -39.44
C GLY A 843 18.29 -22.85 -38.88
N HIS A 844 18.02 -22.84 -37.58
CA HIS A 844 17.28 -23.89 -36.87
C HIS A 844 15.87 -23.44 -36.53
N ALA A 845 14.89 -24.21 -37.00
CA ALA A 845 13.50 -23.98 -36.63
C ALA A 845 13.24 -24.44 -35.19
N PHE A 846 12.45 -23.67 -34.45
CA PHE A 846 11.82 -24.10 -33.22
C PHE A 846 10.81 -25.21 -33.52
N ASN A 847 10.89 -26.32 -32.78
CA ASN A 847 9.94 -27.41 -32.88
C ASN A 847 9.65 -27.94 -31.49
N ASP A 848 8.38 -27.93 -31.08
CA ASP A 848 7.94 -28.39 -29.76
C ASP A 848 6.82 -29.42 -29.96
N THR A 849 7.14 -30.71 -29.83
CA THR A 849 6.17 -31.78 -30.12
C THR A 849 5.32 -32.20 -28.94
N ASP A 850 5.65 -31.80 -27.73
CA ASP A 850 4.98 -32.15 -26.49
C ASP A 850 4.30 -30.96 -25.80
N GLY A 851 4.53 -29.74 -26.28
CA GLY A 851 3.82 -28.52 -25.93
C GLY A 851 4.33 -27.87 -24.64
N ASP A 852 5.58 -28.10 -24.27
CA ASP A 852 6.19 -27.59 -23.04
C ASP A 852 6.98 -26.28 -23.23
N SER A 853 6.97 -25.75 -24.45
CA SER A 853 7.69 -24.55 -24.88
C SER A 853 9.22 -24.67 -24.84
N GLN A 854 9.76 -25.90 -24.88
CA GLN A 854 11.17 -26.16 -25.11
C GLN A 854 11.41 -26.68 -26.53
N ASN A 855 12.53 -26.27 -27.15
CA ASN A 855 12.86 -26.75 -28.49
C ASN A 855 13.32 -28.22 -28.43
N ASP A 856 12.68 -29.08 -29.22
CA ASP A 856 12.88 -30.52 -29.26
C ASP A 856 14.33 -30.91 -29.55
N ILE A 857 15.02 -30.16 -30.41
CA ILE A 857 16.37 -30.44 -30.88
C ILE A 857 17.14 -29.13 -31.03
N VAL A 858 18.29 -29.03 -30.36
CA VAL A 858 19.22 -27.89 -30.47
C VAL A 858 20.65 -28.38 -30.74
N LEU A 859 21.43 -27.60 -31.48
CA LEU A 859 22.89 -27.78 -31.50
C LEU A 859 23.45 -27.11 -30.25
N GLY A 860 24.03 -27.90 -29.34
CA GLY A 860 24.53 -27.37 -28.07
C GLY A 860 23.48 -27.40 -26.97
N LEU A 861 23.35 -26.32 -26.19
CA LEU A 861 22.40 -26.22 -25.06
C LEU A 861 21.46 -25.04 -25.17
N LEU A 862 21.85 -24.00 -25.90
CA LEU A 862 21.09 -22.78 -26.05
C LEU A 862 20.46 -22.76 -27.45
N TRP A 863 19.43 -21.94 -27.57
CA TRP A 863 18.70 -21.66 -28.79
C TRP A 863 17.97 -20.36 -28.55
N ASP A 864 18.09 -19.40 -29.46
CA ASP A 864 17.31 -18.17 -29.42
C ASP A 864 16.55 -17.91 -30.74
N ASN A 865 15.76 -16.85 -30.76
CA ASN A 865 14.92 -16.51 -31.90
C ASN A 865 15.42 -15.20 -32.50
N ASP A 866 15.81 -15.23 -33.77
CA ASP A 866 16.26 -14.05 -34.53
C ASP A 866 15.55 -13.96 -35.89
N ASP A 867 15.40 -12.73 -36.39
CA ASP A 867 14.73 -12.44 -37.66
C ASP A 867 15.69 -12.35 -38.86
N GLY A 868 16.98 -12.64 -38.63
CA GLY A 868 18.07 -12.62 -39.59
C GLY A 868 18.72 -11.25 -39.76
N ASN A 869 18.39 -10.23 -38.95
CA ASN A 869 18.98 -8.90 -39.05
C ASN A 869 20.25 -8.71 -38.20
N LEU A 870 20.59 -9.67 -37.34
CA LEU A 870 21.75 -9.62 -36.45
C LEU A 870 23.02 -10.19 -37.11
N HIS A 871 23.38 -9.67 -38.28
CA HIS A 871 24.55 -10.13 -39.03
C HIS A 871 25.70 -9.11 -38.99
N ASN A 872 26.94 -9.58 -38.86
CA ASN A 872 28.13 -8.75 -39.02
C ASN A 872 29.28 -9.53 -39.68
N ILE A 873 30.33 -8.82 -40.09
CA ILE A 873 31.49 -9.44 -40.76
C ILE A 873 32.24 -10.46 -39.87
N ALA A 874 32.04 -10.37 -38.55
CA ALA A 874 32.63 -11.28 -37.58
C ALA A 874 31.73 -12.48 -37.27
N ALA A 875 30.45 -12.49 -37.67
CA ALA A 875 29.40 -13.41 -37.21
C ALA A 875 29.39 -13.49 -35.67
N THR A 876 29.05 -12.37 -35.04
CA THR A 876 29.05 -12.18 -33.58
C THR A 876 28.02 -11.10 -33.17
N ALA A 877 27.05 -10.82 -34.04
CA ALA A 877 26.14 -9.69 -33.86
C ALA A 877 24.96 -10.09 -32.97
N ASP A 878 24.43 -11.26 -33.25
CA ASP A 878 23.68 -12.18 -32.37
C ASP A 878 24.37 -12.43 -31.02
N ASP A 879 25.67 -12.73 -30.95
CA ASP A 879 26.38 -12.93 -29.65
C ASP A 879 26.19 -11.77 -28.64
N LEU A 880 25.88 -10.57 -29.15
CA LEU A 880 25.77 -9.33 -28.40
C LEU A 880 24.31 -8.97 -28.07
N ASP A 881 23.33 -9.71 -28.59
CA ASP A 881 21.90 -9.53 -28.33
C ASP A 881 21.31 -10.81 -27.74
N SER A 882 21.21 -10.85 -26.42
CA SER A 882 20.73 -11.99 -25.62
C SER A 882 21.78 -13.04 -25.25
N SER A 883 21.90 -14.17 -25.96
CA SER A 883 22.52 -15.42 -25.50
C SER A 883 23.31 -16.10 -26.62
N ASP A 884 24.64 -16.19 -26.46
CA ASP A 884 25.57 -16.95 -27.32
C ASP A 884 25.15 -18.43 -27.41
N ASP A 885 24.55 -18.84 -28.53
CA ASP A 885 23.97 -20.17 -28.76
C ASP A 885 24.75 -21.02 -29.78
N GLU A 886 25.86 -20.51 -30.31
CA GLU A 886 26.88 -21.26 -31.04
C GLU A 886 27.74 -22.18 -30.14
N ASP A 887 27.19 -22.60 -29.00
CA ASP A 887 27.84 -23.44 -27.99
C ASP A 887 27.89 -24.93 -28.39
N GLY A 888 27.19 -25.28 -29.47
CA GLY A 888 27.10 -26.64 -29.99
C GLY A 888 28.31 -27.12 -30.77
N VAL A 889 29.15 -26.24 -31.32
CA VAL A 889 30.19 -26.63 -32.30
C VAL A 889 31.56 -26.09 -31.92
N ILE A 890 32.52 -27.00 -31.68
CA ILE A 890 33.92 -26.63 -31.46
C ILE A 890 34.72 -26.84 -32.74
N TRP A 891 35.17 -25.74 -33.34
CA TRP A 891 36.03 -25.73 -34.52
C TRP A 891 37.46 -25.32 -34.18
N THR A 892 38.47 -25.89 -34.86
CA THR A 892 39.88 -25.58 -34.57
C THR A 892 40.34 -24.32 -35.30
N ASP A 893 41.07 -23.42 -34.64
CA ASP A 893 41.48 -22.11 -35.23
C ASP A 893 42.51 -22.17 -36.38
N SER A 894 43.04 -23.35 -36.74
CA SER A 894 44.10 -23.44 -37.77
C SER A 894 44.12 -24.78 -38.50
N PHE A 895 44.09 -24.71 -39.83
CA PHE A 895 44.08 -25.87 -40.72
C PHE A 895 45.34 -25.97 -41.58
N ILE A 896 45.76 -27.20 -41.85
CA ILE A 896 46.82 -27.49 -42.82
C ILE A 896 46.17 -28.04 -44.09
N ARG A 897 46.41 -27.41 -45.23
CA ARG A 897 45.91 -27.88 -46.54
C ARG A 897 46.36 -29.31 -46.82
N GLY A 898 45.41 -30.17 -47.18
CA GLY A 898 45.65 -31.60 -47.39
C GLY A 898 45.86 -32.40 -46.10
N GLY A 899 45.68 -31.78 -44.93
CA GLY A 899 45.67 -32.43 -43.63
C GLY A 899 44.27 -32.85 -43.18
N SER A 900 44.14 -33.11 -41.90
CA SER A 900 42.87 -33.37 -41.21
C SER A 900 42.80 -32.56 -39.92
N ALA A 901 41.60 -32.25 -39.47
CA ALA A 901 41.32 -31.62 -38.19
C ALA A 901 40.14 -32.30 -37.51
N ASP A 902 40.14 -32.29 -36.19
CA ASP A 902 39.05 -32.84 -35.39
C ASP A 902 38.14 -31.70 -34.92
N THR A 903 36.83 -31.93 -34.92
CA THR A 903 35.80 -31.04 -34.40
C THR A 903 34.87 -31.84 -33.50
N SER A 904 34.29 -31.19 -32.50
CA SER A 904 33.25 -31.80 -31.66
C SER A 904 31.95 -31.03 -31.79
N ILE A 905 30.84 -31.76 -31.94
CA ILE A 905 29.50 -31.21 -32.09
C ILE A 905 28.60 -31.82 -31.02
N THR A 906 27.94 -30.98 -30.23
CA THR A 906 26.97 -31.35 -29.20
C THR A 906 25.57 -31.22 -29.78
N ILE A 907 24.75 -32.26 -29.60
CA ILE A 907 23.33 -32.24 -29.97
C ILE A 907 22.51 -32.48 -28.72
N THR A 908 21.64 -31.56 -28.34
CA THR A 908 20.69 -31.78 -27.26
C THR A 908 19.34 -32.12 -27.87
N LYS A 909 18.70 -33.12 -27.27
CA LYS A 909 17.33 -33.50 -27.61
C LYS A 909 16.52 -33.43 -26.32
N ASP A 910 15.41 -32.73 -26.38
CA ASP A 910 14.44 -32.74 -25.30
C ASP A 910 14.00 -34.20 -24.96
N PRO A 911 14.03 -34.61 -23.68
CA PRO A 911 13.69 -35.98 -23.30
C PRO A 911 12.23 -36.37 -23.57
N GLU A 912 11.32 -35.41 -23.58
CA GLU A 912 9.88 -35.57 -23.74
C GLU A 912 9.46 -35.58 -25.23
N SER A 913 10.30 -35.01 -26.10
CA SER A 913 10.16 -34.96 -27.55
C SER A 913 9.76 -36.30 -28.20
N THR A 914 8.72 -36.25 -29.03
CA THR A 914 8.22 -37.41 -29.77
C THR A 914 9.04 -37.77 -31.01
N LEU A 915 10.02 -36.93 -31.38
CA LEU A 915 10.86 -37.13 -32.56
C LEU A 915 11.75 -38.38 -32.46
N VAL A 916 11.93 -39.06 -33.60
CA VAL A 916 12.71 -40.30 -33.70
C VAL A 916 13.83 -40.21 -34.73
N GLY A 917 15.05 -40.55 -34.29
CA GLY A 917 16.26 -40.53 -35.10
C GLY A 917 16.84 -39.13 -35.25
N LEU A 918 18.18 -39.05 -35.22
CA LEU A 918 18.92 -37.81 -35.42
C LEU A 918 19.87 -37.98 -36.61
N ARG A 919 20.10 -36.90 -37.33
CA ARG A 919 21.08 -36.82 -38.41
C ARG A 919 21.96 -35.61 -38.16
N LEU A 920 23.16 -35.60 -38.70
CA LEU A 920 24.02 -34.44 -38.63
C LEU A 920 24.76 -34.30 -39.96
N TYR A 921 24.76 -33.08 -40.48
CA TYR A 921 25.47 -32.72 -41.69
C TYR A 921 26.27 -31.45 -41.43
N ALA A 922 27.46 -31.36 -42.02
CA ALA A 922 28.25 -30.14 -41.96
C ALA A 922 28.95 -29.86 -43.29
N TRP A 923 29.07 -28.57 -43.63
CA TRP A 923 29.71 -28.08 -44.85
C TRP A 923 30.69 -26.97 -44.51
N ALA A 924 31.89 -27.02 -45.07
CA ALA A 924 32.91 -25.99 -44.92
C ALA A 924 33.27 -25.41 -46.28
N ASP A 925 33.16 -24.08 -46.42
CA ASP A 925 33.49 -23.35 -47.66
C ASP A 925 35.02 -23.27 -47.81
N TRP A 926 35.60 -24.31 -48.42
CA TRP A 926 37.05 -24.41 -48.57
C TRP A 926 37.59 -23.49 -49.65
N ASN A 927 36.75 -23.04 -50.58
CA ASN A 927 37.17 -22.26 -51.74
C ASN A 927 37.01 -20.73 -51.49
N GLN A 928 36.21 -20.34 -50.47
CA GLN A 928 35.86 -19.00 -50.01
C GLN A 928 35.03 -18.19 -51.02
N ASP A 929 34.10 -18.82 -51.73
CA ASP A 929 33.22 -18.15 -52.69
C ASP A 929 31.87 -17.72 -52.12
N GLY A 930 31.58 -18.03 -50.85
CA GLY A 930 30.38 -17.58 -50.16
C GLY A 930 29.19 -18.52 -50.32
N ASP A 931 29.39 -19.73 -50.85
CA ASP A 931 28.38 -20.79 -50.85
C ASP A 931 28.94 -22.14 -50.33
N TRP A 932 28.09 -23.16 -50.28
CA TRP A 932 28.44 -24.52 -49.81
C TRP A 932 28.07 -25.60 -50.83
N ASP A 933 27.85 -25.21 -52.09
CA ASP A 933 27.29 -26.09 -53.12
C ASP A 933 28.34 -26.98 -53.79
N ASP A 934 29.63 -26.77 -53.49
CA ASP A 934 30.70 -27.54 -54.11
C ASP A 934 30.82 -28.97 -53.54
N ALA A 935 31.12 -29.91 -54.43
CA ALA A 935 31.20 -31.34 -54.08
C ALA A 935 32.28 -31.69 -53.04
N ASN A 936 33.25 -30.80 -52.79
CA ASN A 936 34.32 -30.99 -51.80
C ASN A 936 34.08 -30.26 -50.47
N GLU A 937 32.91 -29.67 -50.26
CA GLU A 937 32.62 -28.85 -49.09
C GLU A 937 31.80 -29.57 -48.03
N GLN A 938 31.04 -30.59 -48.42
CA GLN A 938 30.40 -31.50 -47.48
C GLN A 938 31.44 -32.25 -46.64
N ALA A 939 31.61 -31.81 -45.40
CA ALA A 939 32.64 -32.25 -44.47
C ALA A 939 32.18 -33.41 -43.57
N ILE A 940 30.90 -33.39 -43.16
CA ILE A 940 30.32 -34.42 -42.29
C ILE A 940 28.99 -34.92 -42.87
N ILE A 941 28.81 -36.24 -42.82
CA ILE A 941 27.55 -36.93 -43.12
C ILE A 941 27.35 -38.02 -42.07
N ASP A 942 26.53 -37.75 -41.06
CA ASP A 942 26.13 -38.71 -40.05
C ASP A 942 24.62 -38.95 -40.11
N THR A 943 24.21 -40.06 -40.73
CA THR A 943 22.80 -40.39 -40.87
C THR A 943 22.17 -41.03 -39.63
N SER A 944 22.95 -41.17 -38.55
CA SER A 944 22.56 -41.85 -37.31
C SER A 944 23.24 -41.21 -36.10
N ALA A 945 23.16 -39.88 -36.03
CA ALA A 945 23.69 -39.10 -34.92
C ALA A 945 22.98 -39.48 -33.60
N ASN A 946 23.62 -39.15 -32.48
CA ASN A 946 23.06 -39.36 -31.15
C ASN A 946 23.10 -38.05 -30.37
N THR A 947 22.23 -37.91 -29.37
CA THR A 947 22.31 -36.80 -28.40
C THR A 947 23.62 -36.87 -27.59
N GLY A 948 24.12 -35.71 -27.18
CA GLY A 948 25.41 -35.49 -26.53
C GLY A 948 26.51 -35.06 -27.50
N THR A 949 27.72 -34.86 -26.96
CA THR A 949 28.90 -34.44 -27.73
C THR A 949 29.49 -35.58 -28.55
N GLN A 950 29.57 -35.38 -29.86
CA GLN A 950 30.14 -36.30 -30.84
C GLN A 950 31.43 -35.70 -31.43
N ASN A 951 32.41 -36.53 -31.80
CA ASN A 951 33.68 -36.09 -32.37
C ASN A 951 33.80 -36.56 -33.82
N TYR A 952 34.18 -35.64 -34.72
CA TYR A 952 34.34 -35.89 -36.14
C TYR A 952 35.73 -35.49 -36.60
N THR A 953 36.34 -36.28 -37.50
CA THR A 953 37.59 -35.92 -38.18
C THR A 953 37.28 -35.48 -39.60
N ILE A 954 37.58 -34.21 -39.91
CA ILE A 954 37.34 -33.58 -41.20
C ILE A 954 38.63 -33.54 -42.01
N THR A 955 38.53 -33.83 -43.31
CA THR A 955 39.66 -33.74 -44.24
C THR A 955 39.68 -32.37 -44.93
N ILE A 956 40.80 -31.66 -44.86
CA ILE A 956 40.95 -30.35 -45.51
C ILE A 956 41.46 -30.54 -46.95
N PRO A 957 40.75 -30.04 -47.98
CA PRO A 957 41.21 -30.14 -49.36
C PRO A 957 42.60 -29.54 -49.57
N ALA A 958 43.45 -30.22 -50.34
CA ALA A 958 44.77 -29.67 -50.71
C ALA A 958 44.67 -28.39 -51.56
N ALA A 959 43.52 -28.20 -52.22
CA ALA A 959 43.21 -27.04 -53.04
C ALA A 959 42.52 -25.89 -52.27
N ALA A 960 42.30 -26.03 -50.96
CA ALA A 960 41.64 -25.00 -50.17
C ALA A 960 42.34 -23.64 -50.29
N SER A 961 41.54 -22.58 -50.31
CA SER A 961 41.99 -21.19 -50.30
C SER A 961 42.68 -20.86 -48.97
N LEU A 962 43.63 -19.92 -48.99
CA LEU A 962 44.29 -19.44 -47.77
C LEU A 962 43.49 -18.26 -47.20
N GLY A 963 42.99 -18.39 -45.97
CA GLY A 963 42.21 -17.36 -45.29
C GLY A 963 41.31 -17.99 -44.23
N ASN A 964 40.36 -17.20 -43.73
CA ASN A 964 39.28 -17.71 -42.86
C ASN A 964 38.22 -18.42 -43.72
N THR A 965 37.57 -19.41 -43.14
CA THR A 965 36.48 -20.19 -43.75
C THR A 965 35.43 -20.43 -42.67
N TYR A 966 34.20 -20.70 -43.08
CA TYR A 966 33.05 -20.87 -42.19
C TYR A 966 32.49 -22.29 -42.36
N LEU A 967 32.04 -22.85 -41.23
CA LEU A 967 31.41 -24.15 -41.16
C LEU A 967 29.91 -23.95 -40.91
N ARG A 968 29.08 -24.52 -41.76
CA ARG A 968 27.65 -24.66 -41.52
C ARG A 968 27.37 -26.04 -40.97
N VAL A 969 26.66 -26.14 -39.85
CA VAL A 969 26.23 -27.41 -39.25
C VAL A 969 24.71 -27.47 -39.24
N ARG A 970 24.16 -28.68 -39.35
CA ARG A 970 22.71 -28.92 -39.28
C ARG A 970 22.41 -30.25 -38.62
N VAL A 971 21.43 -30.25 -37.73
CA VAL A 971 20.86 -31.45 -37.08
C VAL A 971 19.47 -31.80 -37.63
#